data_AF-A0A1V5T8L1-F1
#
_entry.id   AF-A0A1V5T8L1-F1
#
_cell.length_a   1.000
_cell.length_b   1.000
_cell.length_c   1.000
_cell.angle_alpha   90.00
_cell.angle_beta   90.00
_cell.angle_gamma   90.00
#
_symmetry.space_group_name_H-M   'P 1'
#
loop_
_entity.id
_entity.type
_entity.pdbx_description
1 polymer ?
#
loop_
_entity_poly.entity_id
_entity_poly.type
_entity_poly.pdbx_seq_one_letter_code
_entity_poly.pdbx_strand_id
1 'polypeptide(L)'
;MYQSHVFLEVRILVANGEKAFCSCYVGSKAGTCSVCRRDAGSFPKANATAIRRAYTLSHALDCTLAETAEYQRPKGSPSLPEQYSLSGASVKIATDGYMDIEFHRRKKRIYIEEIRIEEDAGRLTHNNGETRMDYSHAGAPNIRIRTGANFELGEEAEIFLTELRRRIQYTGILKGTPPESVIRCNAYVALARYPETPAYSVKLRNLNSFNFVRKAINAELYRQEEILTSGQTIVSESRLWNERQDRTEFFQSREPASGLQIYPMDGAPAFKCPQSLLAELRASATEHPSERQARLVETWGITRARAGFICDEKARADFFENTIACGADAMETAHWLMSDVTGALRKAGMTIQESPLSPKRFAAILFLYHNKTINSKIAKQLIQAVIETDKDPEVCMKENSWTLISDPEELGQLVKKAVQDNPAETERIRQGDMAPLEFLTGIIMKKTRGMADPATVKELLKAELKVSLVYVLSMGGSISGRMADGEVSAGDDKILKTMVSPELADIHITFESITAERLLSEEIQPADWAALIHAIAQKVASGTANGIVITHGTDTLSYTAPLIYWLFADTPVPIVFTASNTPPAQLGPNDPPDEARLNLNRAIRLANEKEKGIYVVFGEKILSPINLKFLRPTLYGFTNWNTGEPLFAGAGLLSGYGDTDRYVMAQVLSEAADRMHLCRIYPGIRADRLLALLDHGVDRFILELYEKGTGNMKESPYSLKSLLIQGRKKGCKFYCTSQQEGIVDFTGYSTSRRMWREGAIPMGSLTTETVAALYFAASLVCDSDEELDQIIESNGTV
;
A
#
# COMPACT_ATOMS: atom_id res chain seq x y z
N MET A 1 5.16 22.35 28.51
CA MET A 1 5.35 21.28 27.52
C MET A 1 6.58 20.50 27.91
N TYR A 2 6.47 19.17 27.99
CA TYR A 2 7.62 18.30 28.24
C TYR A 2 8.17 17.77 26.92
N GLN A 3 9.47 17.51 26.88
CA GLN A 3 10.19 16.87 25.79
C GLN A 3 10.73 15.53 26.29
N SER A 4 10.57 14.47 25.48
CA SER A 4 11.14 13.16 25.73
C SER A 4 12.57 13.06 25.18
N HIS A 5 13.42 12.41 25.97
CA HIS A 5 14.81 12.09 25.64
C HIS A 5 14.99 10.59 25.80
N VAL A 6 14.65 9.84 24.75
CA VAL A 6 14.73 8.39 24.75
C VAL A 6 15.83 7.92 23.82
N PHE A 7 16.70 7.04 24.31
CA PHE A 7 17.69 6.33 23.50
C PHE A 7 17.70 4.83 23.81
N LEU A 8 18.21 4.04 22.87
CA LEU A 8 18.30 2.59 22.95
C LEU A 8 19.76 2.14 23.05
N GLU A 9 19.99 1.13 23.90
CA GLU A 9 21.20 0.30 23.85
C GLU A 9 20.82 -1.07 23.30
N VAL A 10 21.08 -1.25 22.01
CA VAL A 10 20.84 -2.52 21.30
C VAL A 10 22.08 -3.39 21.38
N ARG A 11 21.90 -4.68 21.60
CA ARG A 11 22.95 -5.70 21.70
C ARG A 11 22.64 -6.84 20.75
N ILE A 12 23.59 -7.17 19.89
CA ILE A 12 23.44 -8.21 18.88
C ILE A 12 24.48 -9.28 19.17
N LEU A 13 24.00 -10.47 19.56
CA LEU A 13 24.87 -11.59 19.84
C LEU A 13 25.43 -12.19 18.55
N VAL A 14 26.75 -12.34 18.49
CA VAL A 14 27.46 -12.97 17.37
C VAL A 14 27.82 -14.39 17.75
N ALA A 15 26.96 -15.34 17.40
CA ALA A 15 27.25 -16.75 17.61
C ALA A 15 28.31 -17.24 16.59
N ASN A 16 29.49 -17.59 17.10
CA ASN A 16 30.63 -18.10 16.32
C ASN A 16 31.44 -19.18 17.06
N GLY A 17 30.97 -19.65 18.23
CA GLY A 17 31.61 -20.69 19.04
C GLY A 17 32.82 -20.24 19.87
N GLU A 18 33.48 -19.15 19.51
CA GLU A 18 34.65 -18.57 20.21
C GLU A 18 34.31 -17.30 20.99
N LYS A 19 35.08 -16.98 22.02
CA LYS A 19 34.91 -15.75 22.78
C LYS A 19 35.31 -14.50 21.98
N ALA A 20 34.83 -13.34 22.44
CA ALA A 20 34.99 -12.06 21.75
C ALA A 20 36.45 -11.60 21.64
N PHE A 21 37.27 -11.89 22.66
CA PHE A 21 38.62 -11.35 22.80
C PHE A 21 39.73 -12.38 23.03
N CYS A 22 39.42 -13.67 22.90
CA CYS A 22 40.39 -14.76 22.98
C CYS A 22 39.88 -15.98 22.19
N SER A 23 40.74 -16.98 22.00
CA SER A 23 40.42 -18.22 21.27
C SER A 23 39.74 -19.30 22.13
N CYS A 24 39.27 -18.97 23.33
CA CYS A 24 38.51 -19.93 24.14
C CYS A 24 37.10 -20.12 23.58
N TYR A 25 36.50 -21.28 23.82
CA TYR A 25 35.12 -21.54 23.49
C TYR A 25 34.15 -20.74 24.37
N VAL A 26 33.02 -20.33 23.79
CA VAL A 26 31.91 -19.72 24.53
C VAL A 26 31.38 -20.70 25.59
N GLY A 27 31.04 -20.20 26.77
CA GLY A 27 30.54 -21.05 27.87
C GLY A 27 31.59 -21.93 28.55
N SER A 28 32.86 -21.92 28.12
CA SER A 28 33.94 -22.67 28.78
C SER A 28 34.27 -22.14 30.18
N LYS A 29 34.60 -23.05 31.12
CA LYS A 29 34.97 -22.72 32.51
C LYS A 29 36.13 -21.70 32.60
N ALA A 30 36.11 -20.86 33.63
CA ALA A 30 37.18 -19.90 33.92
C ALA A 30 38.54 -20.59 34.10
N GLY A 31 39.61 -19.94 33.63
CA GLY A 31 40.99 -20.38 33.82
C GLY A 31 41.72 -20.94 32.59
N THR A 32 41.06 -21.04 31.42
CA THR A 32 41.63 -21.70 30.23
C THR A 32 42.71 -20.90 29.48
N CYS A 33 42.73 -19.56 29.56
CA CYS A 33 43.78 -18.74 28.94
C CYS A 33 44.11 -17.48 29.74
N SER A 34 45.31 -16.93 29.51
CA SER A 34 45.84 -15.78 30.26
C SER A 34 45.04 -14.49 30.08
N VAL A 35 44.36 -14.32 28.94
CA VAL A 35 43.43 -13.19 28.70
C VAL A 35 42.17 -13.29 29.55
N CYS A 36 41.57 -14.49 29.66
CA CYS A 36 40.40 -14.72 30.52
C CYS A 36 40.74 -14.54 32.00
N ARG A 37 41.97 -14.87 32.41
CA ARG A 37 42.46 -14.67 33.79
C ARG A 37 42.93 -13.25 34.07
N ARG A 38 43.14 -12.44 33.02
CA ARG A 38 43.69 -11.09 33.08
C ARG A 38 45.12 -11.09 33.66
N ASP A 39 45.91 -12.10 33.29
CA ASP A 39 47.32 -12.20 33.68
C ASP A 39 48.09 -10.96 33.14
N ALA A 40 49.07 -10.48 33.90
CA ALA A 40 49.89 -9.34 33.49
C ALA A 40 50.59 -9.60 32.14
N GLY A 41 50.57 -8.62 31.24
CA GLY A 41 51.16 -8.73 29.90
C GLY A 41 50.33 -9.53 28.87
N SER A 42 49.15 -10.03 29.26
CA SER A 42 48.21 -10.69 28.33
C SER A 42 47.08 -9.75 27.92
N PHE A 43 46.98 -9.45 26.63
CA PHE A 43 46.04 -8.45 26.11
C PHE A 43 44.92 -9.08 25.27
N PRO A 44 43.70 -8.52 25.31
CA PRO A 44 42.58 -8.98 24.50
C PRO A 44 42.86 -8.84 23.00
N LYS A 45 42.41 -9.82 22.21
CA LYS A 45 42.44 -9.77 20.73
C LYS A 45 41.06 -10.06 20.18
N ALA A 46 40.47 -9.05 19.53
CA ALA A 46 39.11 -9.15 19.01
C ALA A 46 38.97 -10.27 17.96
N ASN A 47 37.87 -11.01 18.04
CA ASN A 47 37.57 -12.13 17.14
C ASN A 47 37.36 -11.65 15.70
N ALA A 48 37.97 -12.32 14.71
CA ALA A 48 37.90 -11.93 13.30
C ALA A 48 36.46 -11.90 12.74
N THR A 49 35.63 -12.86 13.14
CA THR A 49 34.20 -12.92 12.74
C THR A 49 33.41 -11.78 13.35
N ALA A 50 33.69 -11.43 14.61
CA ALA A 50 33.07 -10.29 15.28
C ALA A 50 33.46 -8.97 14.60
N ILE A 51 34.74 -8.79 14.27
CA ILE A 51 35.24 -7.62 13.54
C ILE A 51 34.50 -7.48 12.21
N ARG A 52 34.50 -8.53 11.37
CA ARG A 52 33.83 -8.48 10.06
C ARG A 52 32.36 -8.09 10.19
N ARG A 53 31.59 -8.80 11.01
CA ARG A 53 30.15 -8.56 11.17
C ARG A 53 29.85 -7.16 11.75
N ALA A 54 30.62 -6.72 12.73
CA ALA A 54 30.42 -5.43 13.38
C ALA A 54 30.75 -4.26 12.45
N TYR A 55 31.85 -4.35 11.68
CA TYR A 55 32.21 -3.34 10.68
C TYR A 55 31.22 -3.32 9.50
N THR A 56 30.77 -4.48 9.00
CA THR A 56 29.74 -4.54 7.96
C THR A 56 28.43 -3.89 8.42
N LEU A 57 27.97 -4.19 9.64
CA LEU A 57 26.77 -3.54 10.17
C LEU A 57 26.96 -2.05 10.40
N SER A 58 28.13 -1.63 10.88
CA SER A 58 28.44 -0.21 11.11
C SER A 58 28.42 0.57 9.80
N HIS A 59 28.98 0.01 8.74
CA HIS A 59 28.93 0.58 7.38
C HIS A 59 27.50 0.68 6.87
N ALA A 60 26.69 -0.37 7.06
CA ALA A 60 25.27 -0.39 6.67
C ALA A 60 24.35 0.49 7.52
N LEU A 61 24.90 1.16 8.54
CA LEU A 61 24.22 2.14 9.39
C LEU A 61 24.84 3.54 9.20
N ASP A 62 25.56 3.74 8.09
CA ASP A 62 26.20 4.99 7.71
C ASP A 62 27.15 5.56 8.79
N CYS A 63 27.76 4.68 9.60
CA CYS A 63 28.68 5.11 10.65
C CYS A 63 30.07 5.44 10.09
N THR A 64 30.75 6.38 10.72
CA THR A 64 32.18 6.60 10.56
C THR A 64 32.96 5.44 11.20
N LEU A 65 33.66 4.64 10.37
CA LEU A 65 34.40 3.46 10.81
C LEU A 65 35.79 3.84 11.35
N ALA A 66 36.16 3.32 12.53
CA ALA A 66 37.49 3.51 13.10
C ALA A 66 38.52 2.61 12.42
N GLU A 67 39.62 3.16 11.93
CA GLU A 67 40.74 2.35 11.42
C GLU A 67 41.58 1.76 12.56
N THR A 68 41.71 2.54 13.63
CA THR A 68 42.39 2.17 14.87
C THR A 68 41.55 2.57 16.07
N ALA A 69 41.51 1.73 17.10
CA ALA A 69 40.77 2.00 18.33
C ALA A 69 41.52 1.47 19.56
N GLU A 70 41.23 2.05 20.73
CA GLU A 70 41.78 1.56 21.99
C GLU A 70 40.91 0.45 22.58
N TYR A 71 41.57 -0.53 23.22
CA TYR A 71 40.87 -1.45 24.11
C TYR A 71 40.55 -0.74 25.41
N GLN A 72 39.29 -0.86 25.84
CA GLN A 72 38.78 -0.18 27.00
C GLN A 72 37.99 -1.13 27.90
N ARG A 73 37.80 -0.75 29.17
CA ARG A 73 36.97 -1.47 30.14
C ARG A 73 35.82 -0.57 30.61
N PRO A 74 34.56 -0.92 30.29
CA PRO A 74 33.41 -0.21 30.83
C PRO A 74 33.18 -0.56 32.30
N LYS A 75 32.90 0.45 33.12
CA LYS A 75 32.52 0.31 34.53
C LYS A 75 31.17 -0.40 34.63
N GLY A 76 31.06 -1.33 35.59
CA GLY A 76 29.80 -2.03 35.86
C GLY A 76 29.59 -3.30 35.04
N SER A 77 30.67 -3.91 34.52
CA SER A 77 30.62 -5.32 34.11
C SER A 77 30.12 -6.17 35.28
N PRO A 78 29.07 -7.01 35.12
CA PRO A 78 28.53 -7.79 36.22
C PRO A 78 29.58 -8.77 36.76
N SER A 79 29.53 -9.07 38.06
CA SER A 79 30.28 -10.19 38.62
C SER A 79 29.67 -11.49 38.13
N LEU A 80 30.45 -12.31 37.40
CA LEU A 80 30.03 -13.65 37.02
C LEU A 80 30.47 -14.66 38.10
N PRO A 81 29.79 -15.82 38.22
CA PRO A 81 30.26 -16.92 39.05
C PRO A 81 31.69 -17.32 38.66
N GLU A 82 32.48 -17.83 39.60
CA GLU A 82 33.89 -18.20 39.36
C GLU A 82 34.11 -19.11 38.16
N GLN A 83 33.09 -19.89 37.75
CA GLN A 83 33.18 -20.74 36.57
C GLN A 83 33.13 -19.97 35.24
N TYR A 84 32.86 -18.68 35.23
CA TYR A 84 32.81 -17.85 34.02
C TYR A 84 33.68 -16.61 34.21
N SER A 85 34.66 -16.42 33.32
CA SER A 85 35.48 -15.20 33.31
C SER A 85 35.43 -14.51 31.96
N LEU A 86 35.34 -13.18 32.02
CA LEU A 86 35.37 -12.25 30.89
C LEU A 86 36.65 -11.43 30.95
N SER A 87 37.25 -11.15 29.80
CA SER A 87 38.35 -10.18 29.71
C SER A 87 37.91 -8.78 30.17
N GLY A 88 36.60 -8.48 30.03
CA GLY A 88 35.99 -7.19 30.30
C GLY A 88 36.34 -6.13 29.25
N ALA A 89 36.96 -6.53 28.15
CA ALA A 89 37.37 -5.63 27.09
C ALA A 89 36.17 -5.15 26.26
N SER A 90 36.31 -3.96 25.71
CA SER A 90 35.37 -3.30 24.81
C SER A 90 36.19 -2.48 23.81
N VAL A 91 35.77 -2.46 22.55
CA VAL A 91 36.40 -1.65 21.51
C VAL A 91 35.34 -0.85 20.80
N LYS A 92 35.50 0.47 20.75
CA LYS A 92 34.64 1.36 19.94
C LYS A 92 35.11 1.32 18.49
N ILE A 93 34.25 0.84 17.60
CA ILE A 93 34.63 0.59 16.20
C ILE A 93 33.99 1.58 15.22
N ALA A 94 32.93 2.28 15.62
CA ALA A 94 32.29 3.27 14.77
C ALA A 94 31.53 4.33 15.59
N THR A 95 31.32 5.50 15.00
CA THR A 95 30.54 6.64 15.55
C THR A 95 29.74 7.34 14.45
N ASP A 96 28.86 8.26 14.84
CA ASP A 96 28.23 9.25 13.95
C ASP A 96 27.46 8.65 12.77
N GLY A 97 26.74 7.55 13.03
CA GLY A 97 25.84 6.94 12.05
C GLY A 97 24.41 7.42 12.17
N TYR A 98 23.53 6.88 11.34
CA TYR A 98 22.10 7.13 11.44
C TYR A 98 21.26 6.04 10.78
N MET A 99 19.97 6.04 11.08
CA MET A 99 18.97 5.27 10.36
C MET A 99 17.68 6.06 10.29
N ASP A 100 17.14 6.18 9.09
CA ASP A 100 15.84 6.84 8.88
C ASP A 100 14.72 5.83 9.16
N ILE A 101 13.74 6.27 9.95
CA ILE A 101 12.48 5.57 10.19
C ILE A 101 11.34 6.37 9.58
N GLU A 102 10.24 5.70 9.24
CA GLU A 102 9.03 6.37 8.81
C GLU A 102 7.93 6.23 9.85
N PHE A 103 7.44 7.37 10.33
CA PHE A 103 6.40 7.44 11.34
C PHE A 103 5.35 8.46 10.88
N HIS A 104 4.08 8.06 10.80
CA HIS A 104 2.98 8.86 10.24
C HIS A 104 3.32 9.50 8.88
N ARG A 105 3.91 8.72 7.96
CA ARG A 105 4.36 9.17 6.62
C ARG A 105 5.41 10.29 6.63
N ARG A 106 6.08 10.52 7.76
CA ARG A 106 7.22 11.44 7.88
C ARG A 106 8.49 10.63 8.11
N LYS A 107 9.53 10.94 7.33
CA LYS A 107 10.88 10.41 7.58
C LYS A 107 11.47 11.13 8.79
N LYS A 108 11.90 10.36 9.79
CA LYS A 108 12.60 10.85 10.97
C LYS A 108 13.95 10.13 11.05
N ARG A 109 15.02 10.91 11.21
CA ARG A 109 16.38 10.39 11.36
C ARG A 109 16.66 10.04 12.81
N ILE A 110 17.00 8.79 13.09
CA ILE A 110 17.52 8.37 14.39
C ILE A 110 19.04 8.27 14.29
N TYR A 111 19.75 9.01 15.14
CA TYR A 111 21.21 9.01 15.15
C TYR A 111 21.77 7.78 15.86
N ILE A 112 22.96 7.35 15.47
CA ILE A 112 23.73 6.31 16.12
C ILE A 112 25.01 6.95 16.65
N GLU A 113 25.12 7.05 17.98
CA GLU A 113 26.24 7.70 18.65
C GLU A 113 27.50 6.86 18.53
N GLU A 114 27.39 5.55 18.79
CA GLU A 114 28.53 4.64 18.74
C GLU A 114 28.13 3.17 18.55
N ILE A 115 29.06 2.42 17.97
CA ILE A 115 29.03 0.96 17.88
C ILE A 115 30.29 0.37 18.50
N ARG A 116 30.11 -0.67 19.32
CA ARG A 116 31.20 -1.36 20.03
C ARG A 116 31.15 -2.87 19.87
N ILE A 117 32.32 -3.49 19.95
CA ILE A 117 32.46 -4.93 20.18
C ILE A 117 32.70 -5.15 21.68
N GLU A 118 31.89 -5.99 22.31
CA GLU A 118 31.97 -6.35 23.74
C GLU A 118 31.82 -7.86 23.96
N GLU A 119 32.00 -8.31 25.20
CA GLU A 119 31.65 -9.67 25.63
C GLU A 119 30.21 -9.71 26.16
N ASP A 120 29.48 -10.76 25.79
CA ASP A 120 28.21 -11.06 26.46
C ASP A 120 28.45 -11.56 27.89
N ALA A 121 27.63 -11.08 28.83
CA ALA A 121 27.70 -11.48 30.23
C ALA A 121 26.69 -12.56 30.63
N GLY A 122 25.93 -13.10 29.66
CA GLY A 122 24.80 -13.98 29.90
C GLY A 122 23.45 -13.24 29.86
N ARG A 123 22.38 -14.02 29.96
CA ARG A 123 20.98 -13.56 29.83
C ARG A 123 20.16 -13.97 31.05
N LEU A 124 19.35 -13.06 31.58
CA LEU A 124 18.30 -13.42 32.52
C LEU A 124 17.17 -14.12 31.77
N THR A 125 16.77 -15.29 32.26
CA THR A 125 15.66 -16.08 31.73
C THR A 125 14.61 -16.23 32.82
N HIS A 126 13.33 -16.14 32.44
CA HIS A 126 12.22 -16.33 33.35
C HIS A 126 11.39 -17.50 32.84
N ASN A 127 11.30 -18.59 33.62
CA ASN A 127 10.52 -19.76 33.24
C ASN A 127 9.82 -20.34 34.49
N ASN A 128 8.53 -20.68 34.37
CA ASN A 128 7.73 -21.27 35.45
C ASN A 128 7.75 -20.51 36.80
N GLY A 129 7.85 -19.17 36.78
CA GLY A 129 7.90 -18.38 38.02
C GLY A 129 9.30 -18.24 38.64
N GLU A 130 10.32 -18.86 38.05
CA GLU A 130 11.71 -18.73 38.48
C GLU A 130 12.53 -17.87 37.51
N THR A 131 13.35 -16.98 38.05
CA THR A 131 14.35 -16.21 37.27
C THR A 131 15.71 -16.87 37.42
N ARG A 132 16.32 -17.26 36.30
CA ARG A 132 17.66 -17.89 36.25
C ARG A 132 18.58 -17.11 35.32
N MET A 133 19.85 -17.00 35.69
CA MET A 133 20.88 -16.43 34.82
C MET A 133 21.48 -17.53 33.94
N ASP A 134 21.34 -17.38 32.62
CA ASP A 134 21.89 -18.26 31.60
C ASP A 134 23.24 -17.72 31.11
N TYR A 135 24.31 -18.46 31.42
CA TYR A 135 25.69 -18.14 31.05
C TYR A 135 26.18 -18.91 29.82
N SER A 136 25.30 -19.64 29.10
CA SER A 136 25.68 -20.47 27.94
C SER A 136 26.39 -19.66 26.85
N HIS A 137 26.12 -18.36 26.78
CA HIS A 137 26.71 -17.43 25.82
C HIS A 137 27.76 -16.50 26.44
N ALA A 138 28.15 -16.69 27.71
CA ALA A 138 29.09 -15.82 28.38
C ALA A 138 30.45 -15.80 27.66
N GLY A 139 30.92 -14.59 27.35
CA GLY A 139 32.14 -14.32 26.58
C GLY A 139 31.96 -14.30 25.07
N ALA A 140 30.78 -14.64 24.53
CA ALA A 140 30.52 -14.53 23.10
C ALA A 140 30.65 -13.07 22.63
N PRO A 141 31.08 -12.84 21.37
CA PRO A 141 31.10 -11.50 20.81
C PRO A 141 29.71 -10.90 20.74
N ASN A 142 29.62 -9.63 21.14
CA ASN A 142 28.39 -8.87 21.22
C ASN A 142 28.61 -7.49 20.58
N ILE A 143 27.79 -7.15 19.58
CA ILE A 143 27.81 -5.82 18.97
C ILE A 143 26.84 -4.94 19.75
N ARG A 144 27.36 -3.91 20.42
CA ARG A 144 26.54 -2.91 21.10
C ARG A 144 26.35 -1.69 20.21
N ILE A 145 25.12 -1.30 19.97
CA ILE A 145 24.74 -0.06 19.29
C ILE A 145 24.09 0.86 20.31
N ARG A 146 24.54 2.11 20.36
CA ARG A 146 23.91 3.17 21.15
C ARG A 146 23.33 4.21 20.21
N THR A 147 22.03 4.45 20.31
CA THR A 147 21.36 5.49 19.51
C THR A 147 21.49 6.87 20.18
N GLY A 148 21.18 7.92 19.44
CA GLY A 148 20.91 9.24 19.99
C GLY A 148 19.60 9.25 20.80
N ALA A 149 19.46 10.28 21.63
CA ALA A 149 18.31 10.47 22.53
C ALA A 149 17.15 11.24 21.87
N ASN A 150 16.78 10.84 20.64
CA ASN A 150 15.80 11.55 19.82
C ASN A 150 14.56 10.72 19.44
N PHE A 151 14.31 9.63 20.16
CA PHE A 151 13.00 8.97 20.15
C PHE A 151 12.02 9.77 21.01
N GLU A 152 10.83 10.03 20.46
CA GLU A 152 9.78 10.76 21.16
C GLU A 152 8.79 9.82 21.85
N LEU A 153 8.49 8.69 21.20
CA LEU A 153 7.51 7.69 21.61
C LEU A 153 8.09 6.28 21.45
N GLY A 154 7.48 5.32 22.13
CA GLY A 154 7.82 3.90 22.03
C GLY A 154 7.59 3.32 20.64
N GLU A 155 6.61 3.83 19.88
CA GLU A 155 6.30 3.43 18.51
C GLU A 155 7.51 3.64 17.58
N GLU A 156 8.18 4.78 17.70
CA GLU A 156 9.39 5.09 16.92
C GLU A 156 10.53 4.11 17.23
N ALA A 157 10.67 3.71 18.49
CA ALA A 157 11.67 2.72 18.92
C ALA A 157 11.38 1.32 18.36
N GLU A 158 10.12 0.90 18.31
CA GLU A 158 9.72 -0.38 17.70
C GLU A 158 10.00 -0.38 16.19
N ILE A 159 9.67 0.71 15.48
CA ILE A 159 9.96 0.86 14.04
C ILE A 159 11.48 0.80 13.81
N PHE A 160 12.27 1.53 14.60
CA PHE A 160 13.74 1.49 14.51
C PHE A 160 14.29 0.08 14.70
N LEU A 161 13.84 -0.66 15.72
CA LEU A 161 14.31 -2.02 15.96
C LEU A 161 13.92 -2.99 14.83
N THR A 162 12.75 -2.76 14.24
CA THR A 162 12.23 -3.55 13.11
C THR A 162 13.07 -3.31 11.85
N GLU A 163 13.38 -2.06 11.54
CA GLU A 163 14.26 -1.67 10.42
C GLU A 163 15.69 -2.13 10.64
N LEU A 164 16.22 -2.02 11.86
CA LEU A 164 17.56 -2.53 12.20
C LEU A 164 17.63 -4.04 11.96
N ARG A 165 16.60 -4.80 12.36
CA ARG A 165 16.51 -6.24 12.08
C ARG A 165 16.53 -6.52 10.57
N ARG A 166 15.76 -5.78 9.77
CA ARG A 166 15.75 -5.90 8.30
C ARG A 166 17.14 -5.62 7.70
N ARG A 167 17.82 -4.56 8.14
CA ARG A 167 19.20 -4.24 7.70
C ARG A 167 20.18 -5.36 8.04
N ILE A 168 20.09 -5.96 9.23
CA ILE A 168 20.92 -7.10 9.64
C ILE A 168 20.67 -8.32 8.74
N GLN A 169 19.42 -8.58 8.36
CA GLN A 169 19.08 -9.65 7.42
C GLN A 169 19.66 -9.38 6.02
N TYR A 170 19.54 -8.16 5.52
CA TYR A 170 20.04 -7.76 4.20
C TYR A 170 21.56 -7.83 4.08
N THR A 171 22.28 -7.46 5.13
CA THR A 171 23.74 -7.59 5.18
C THR A 171 24.21 -9.03 5.34
N GLY A 172 23.32 -9.96 5.71
CA GLY A 172 23.62 -11.38 5.84
C GLY A 172 24.60 -11.71 6.98
N ILE A 173 24.79 -10.81 7.95
CA ILE A 173 25.79 -10.99 9.02
C ILE A 173 25.39 -12.06 10.06
N LEU A 174 24.12 -12.48 10.12
CA LEU A 174 23.60 -13.47 11.08
C LEU A 174 22.97 -14.71 10.39
N LYS A 175 23.49 -15.13 9.22
CA LYS A 175 23.01 -16.32 8.49
C LYS A 175 22.86 -17.55 9.41
N GLY A 176 21.70 -18.21 9.35
CA GLY A 176 21.41 -19.44 10.09
C GLY A 176 21.00 -19.24 11.55
N THR A 177 20.83 -18.00 12.02
CA THR A 177 20.31 -17.72 13.37
C THR A 177 19.13 -16.75 13.26
N PRO A 178 17.93 -17.08 13.78
CA PRO A 178 16.79 -16.16 13.79
C PRO A 178 17.18 -14.83 14.47
N PRO A 179 17.14 -13.69 13.76
CA PRO A 179 17.55 -12.39 14.32
C PRO A 179 16.83 -12.01 15.62
N GLU A 180 15.57 -12.43 15.76
CA GLU A 180 14.74 -12.22 16.95
C GLU A 180 15.33 -12.85 18.21
N SER A 181 16.11 -13.93 18.05
CA SER A 181 16.72 -14.65 19.17
C SER A 181 18.02 -14.01 19.68
N VAL A 182 18.60 -13.08 18.91
CA VAL A 182 19.95 -12.53 19.14
C VAL A 182 20.00 -11.02 19.35
N ILE A 183 18.96 -10.29 18.95
CA ILE A 183 18.82 -8.85 19.22
C ILE A 183 18.18 -8.65 20.60
N ARG A 184 18.86 -7.92 21.47
CA ARG A 184 18.37 -7.51 22.80
C ARG A 184 18.44 -5.99 22.91
N CYS A 185 17.53 -5.38 23.66
CA CYS A 185 17.48 -3.94 23.82
C CYS A 185 17.24 -3.55 25.29
N ASN A 186 17.94 -2.52 25.75
CA ASN A 186 17.50 -1.73 26.90
C ASN A 186 17.12 -0.33 26.39
N ALA A 187 16.08 0.27 26.96
CA ALA A 187 15.71 1.65 26.68
C ALA A 187 16.10 2.55 27.86
N TYR A 188 16.51 3.76 27.58
CA TYR A 188 16.77 4.79 28.57
C TYR A 188 15.79 5.93 28.33
N VAL A 189 15.01 6.25 29.35
CA VAL A 189 13.88 7.17 29.25
C VAL A 189 14.06 8.30 30.24
N ALA A 190 14.01 9.52 29.74
CA ALA A 190 13.95 10.73 30.54
C ALA A 190 12.98 11.74 29.90
N LEU A 191 12.36 12.56 30.74
CA LEU A 191 11.45 13.61 30.36
C LEU A 191 11.96 14.92 30.99
N ALA A 192 11.96 16.02 30.24
CA ALA A 192 12.38 17.33 30.74
C ALA A 192 11.42 18.41 30.26
N ARG A 193 11.31 19.53 30.98
CA ARG A 193 10.52 20.67 30.49
C ARG A 193 11.23 21.27 29.29
N TYR A 194 10.54 21.45 28.16
CA TYR A 194 11.17 22.09 27.00
C TYR A 194 11.58 23.53 27.33
N PRO A 195 12.81 23.99 26.98
CA PRO A 195 13.88 23.30 26.23
C PRO A 195 15.02 22.72 27.10
N GLU A 196 14.79 22.44 28.38
CA GLU A 196 15.77 21.93 29.33
C GLU A 196 16.22 20.49 28.99
N THR A 197 17.44 20.14 29.39
CA THR A 197 17.97 18.77 29.31
C THR A 197 17.76 18.02 30.62
N PRO A 198 17.43 16.72 30.59
CA PRO A 198 17.17 15.95 31.81
C PRO A 198 18.45 15.72 32.64
N ALA A 199 18.34 15.89 33.96
CA ALA A 199 19.40 15.59 34.92
C ALA A 199 19.41 14.12 35.40
N TYR A 200 18.46 13.30 34.92
CA TYR A 200 18.27 11.92 35.33
C TYR A 200 18.04 11.02 34.10
N SER A 201 18.13 9.70 34.29
CA SER A 201 17.72 8.73 33.28
C SER A 201 17.22 7.44 33.93
N VAL A 202 16.10 6.92 33.45
CA VAL A 202 15.54 5.64 33.88
C VAL A 202 15.90 4.56 32.86
N LYS A 203 16.64 3.53 33.29
CA LYS A 203 17.01 2.39 32.45
C LYS A 203 15.94 1.30 32.53
N LEU A 204 15.21 1.08 31.44
CA LEU A 204 14.27 -0.01 31.27
C LEU A 204 14.98 -1.30 30.86
N ARG A 205 14.66 -2.40 31.55
CA ARG A 205 15.21 -3.74 31.33
C ARG A 205 14.08 -4.76 31.16
N ASN A 206 14.44 -5.99 30.81
CA ASN A 206 13.50 -7.11 30.55
C ASN A 206 12.58 -6.86 29.34
N LEU A 207 13.12 -6.26 28.29
CA LEU A 207 12.40 -5.95 27.05
C LEU A 207 12.61 -7.09 26.04
N ASN A 208 11.85 -8.18 26.20
CA ASN A 208 12.04 -9.43 25.44
C ASN A 208 11.43 -9.41 24.02
N SER A 209 10.71 -8.35 23.64
CA SER A 209 10.18 -8.15 22.29
C SER A 209 10.18 -6.66 21.93
N PHE A 210 10.14 -6.32 20.64
CA PHE A 210 10.08 -4.93 20.19
C PHE A 210 8.79 -4.23 20.66
N ASN A 211 7.67 -4.96 20.67
CA ASN A 211 6.41 -4.47 21.26
C ASN A 211 6.54 -4.18 22.76
N PHE A 212 7.33 -4.97 23.52
CA PHE A 212 7.60 -4.66 24.92
C PHE A 212 8.47 -3.42 25.08
N VAL A 213 9.41 -3.16 24.17
CA VAL A 213 10.16 -1.90 24.14
C VAL A 213 9.20 -0.73 24.00
N ARG A 214 8.28 -0.78 23.01
CA ARG A 214 7.26 0.27 22.82
C ARG A 214 6.43 0.50 24.06
N LYS A 215 5.79 -0.56 24.58
CA LYS A 215 4.91 -0.48 25.74
C LYS A 215 5.64 0.06 26.97
N ALA A 216 6.85 -0.42 27.24
CA ALA A 216 7.62 0.00 28.41
C ALA A 216 8.07 1.46 28.34
N ILE A 217 8.49 1.93 27.16
CA ILE A 217 8.84 3.35 26.96
C ILE A 217 7.62 4.23 27.21
N ASN A 218 6.47 3.91 26.60
CA ASN A 218 5.25 4.71 26.75
C ASN A 218 4.74 4.74 28.19
N ALA A 219 4.72 3.58 28.86
CA ALA A 219 4.33 3.50 30.27
C ALA A 219 5.27 4.33 31.17
N GLU A 220 6.57 4.33 30.87
CA GLU A 220 7.54 5.10 31.63
C GLU A 220 7.43 6.61 31.36
N LEU A 221 7.26 7.02 30.11
CA LEU A 221 7.03 8.43 29.76
C LEU A 221 5.82 8.98 30.49
N TYR A 222 4.70 8.24 30.49
CA TYR A 222 3.48 8.60 31.20
C TYR A 222 3.71 8.73 32.72
N ARG A 223 4.38 7.75 33.34
CA ARG A 223 4.73 7.79 34.77
C ARG A 223 5.59 9.02 35.11
N GLN A 224 6.57 9.34 34.28
CA GLN A 224 7.44 10.49 34.49
C GLN A 224 6.68 11.80 34.35
N GLU A 225 5.78 11.91 33.38
CA GLU A 225 4.92 13.07 33.19
C GLU A 225 4.01 13.32 34.40
N GLU A 226 3.37 12.28 34.96
CA GLU A 226 2.55 12.40 36.17
C GLU A 226 3.35 12.94 37.36
N ILE A 227 4.54 12.39 37.62
CA ILE A 227 5.42 12.81 38.72
C ILE A 227 5.85 14.26 38.54
N LEU A 228 6.34 14.64 37.34
CA LEU A 228 6.80 15.99 37.07
C LEU A 228 5.65 17.01 37.12
N THR A 229 4.46 16.64 36.65
CA THR A 229 3.26 17.49 36.70
C THR A 229 2.78 17.71 38.13
N SER A 230 2.97 16.74 39.02
CA SER A 230 2.71 16.88 40.47
C SER A 230 3.75 17.73 41.23
N GLY A 231 4.78 18.24 40.54
CA GLY A 231 5.86 19.04 41.15
C GLY A 231 6.93 18.22 41.86
N GLN A 232 6.92 16.89 41.68
CA GLN A 232 7.93 16.00 42.23
C GLN A 232 9.13 15.81 41.28
N THR A 233 10.23 15.30 41.81
CA THR A 233 11.47 15.04 41.06
C THR A 233 11.65 13.55 40.81
N ILE A 234 12.21 13.20 39.65
CA ILE A 234 12.55 11.81 39.31
C ILE A 234 14.04 11.57 39.57
N VAL A 235 14.37 10.40 40.11
CA VAL A 235 15.75 9.95 40.34
C VAL A 235 16.20 8.96 39.28
N SER A 236 17.51 8.82 39.10
CA SER A 236 18.06 7.82 38.18
C SER A 236 17.94 6.41 38.78
N GLU A 237 17.35 5.49 38.03
CA GLU A 237 17.10 4.12 38.49
C GLU A 237 17.05 3.15 37.31
N SER A 238 17.13 1.85 37.59
CA SER A 238 16.75 0.81 36.64
C SER A 238 15.38 0.27 37.03
N ARG A 239 14.52 0.07 36.03
CA ARG A 239 13.19 -0.52 36.19
C ARG A 239 13.05 -1.74 35.28
N LEU A 240 12.23 -2.70 35.68
CA LEU A 240 11.89 -3.90 34.90
C LEU A 240 10.52 -3.73 34.27
N TRP A 241 10.36 -4.18 33.02
CA TRP A 241 9.05 -4.31 32.41
C TRP A 241 8.33 -5.56 32.94
N ASN A 242 7.12 -5.37 33.47
CA ASN A 242 6.22 -6.44 33.92
C ASN A 242 5.11 -6.62 32.88
N GLU A 243 5.24 -7.63 32.04
CA GLU A 243 4.30 -7.92 30.94
C GLU A 243 2.88 -8.27 31.40
N ARG A 244 2.72 -8.82 32.61
CA ARG A 244 1.42 -9.24 33.13
C ARG A 244 0.59 -8.07 33.62
N GLN A 245 1.26 -7.01 34.06
CA GLN A 245 0.64 -5.82 34.64
C GLN A 245 0.79 -4.58 33.74
N ASP A 246 1.39 -4.74 32.55
CA ASP A 246 1.67 -3.68 31.58
C ASP A 246 2.27 -2.41 32.24
N ARG A 247 3.24 -2.58 33.16
CA ARG A 247 3.87 -1.48 33.91
C ARG A 247 5.37 -1.67 34.13
N THR A 248 6.07 -0.58 34.43
CA THR A 248 7.48 -0.60 34.88
C THR A 248 7.55 -0.70 36.40
N GLU A 249 8.44 -1.56 36.92
CA GLU A 249 8.63 -1.79 38.36
C GLU A 249 10.06 -1.45 38.77
N PHE A 250 10.24 -0.83 39.94
CA PHE A 250 11.56 -0.49 40.46
C PHE A 250 12.43 -1.75 40.61
N PHE A 251 13.70 -1.65 40.20
CA PHE A 251 14.66 -2.74 40.35
C PHE A 251 15.88 -2.32 41.18
N GLN A 252 16.56 -1.23 40.81
CA GLN A 252 17.71 -0.73 41.57
C GLN A 252 17.95 0.75 41.33
N SER A 253 18.45 1.46 42.34
CA SER A 253 18.90 2.85 42.20
C SER A 253 20.15 2.94 41.31
N ARG A 254 20.36 4.11 40.68
CA ARG A 254 21.56 4.42 39.88
C ARG A 254 22.09 5.80 40.27
N GLU A 255 23.39 6.01 40.08
CA GLU A 255 23.93 7.37 40.14
C GLU A 255 23.34 8.22 38.99
N PRO A 256 23.12 9.54 39.21
CA PRO A 256 22.70 10.46 38.17
C PRO A 256 23.64 10.41 36.96
N ALA A 257 23.06 10.59 35.77
CA ALA A 257 23.70 10.32 34.49
C ALA A 257 25.09 10.99 34.32
N SER A 258 26.15 10.24 34.59
CA SER A 258 27.39 10.33 33.80
C SER A 258 27.36 9.14 32.83
N GLY A 259 27.84 9.33 31.60
CA GLY A 259 27.88 8.27 30.58
C GLY A 259 28.57 6.99 31.08
N LEU A 260 28.57 5.93 30.26
CA LEU A 260 29.34 4.72 30.57
C LEU A 260 30.78 5.15 30.92
N GLN A 261 31.19 4.98 32.18
CA GLN A 261 32.55 5.30 32.58
C GLN A 261 33.44 4.24 31.97
N ILE A 262 34.35 4.65 31.09
CA ILE A 262 35.17 3.74 30.30
C ILE A 262 36.62 4.08 30.57
N TYR A 263 37.40 3.06 30.92
CA TYR A 263 38.81 3.20 31.25
C TYR A 263 39.67 2.56 30.15
N PRO A 264 40.70 3.24 29.63
CA PRO A 264 41.68 2.61 28.74
C PRO A 264 42.32 1.39 29.41
N MET A 265 42.68 0.38 28.61
CA MET A 265 43.46 -0.76 29.10
C MET A 265 44.95 -0.46 28.94
N ASP A 266 45.58 0.02 30.00
CA ASP A 266 47.01 0.39 29.99
C ASP A 266 47.90 -0.76 29.47
N GLY A 267 48.78 -0.44 28.53
CA GLY A 267 49.70 -1.37 27.88
C GLY A 267 49.10 -2.24 26.77
N ALA A 268 47.77 -2.23 26.56
CA ALA A 268 47.17 -3.00 25.48
C ALA A 268 47.51 -2.38 24.11
N PRO A 269 47.95 -3.18 23.12
CA PRO A 269 48.17 -2.68 21.78
C PRO A 269 46.84 -2.19 21.18
N ALA A 270 46.88 -1.09 20.44
CA ALA A 270 45.69 -0.56 19.77
C ALA A 270 45.08 -1.63 18.85
N PHE A 271 43.75 -1.73 18.88
CA PHE A 271 42.99 -2.47 17.90
C PHE A 271 43.19 -1.81 16.53
N LYS A 272 43.48 -2.64 15.50
CA LYS A 272 43.59 -2.19 14.12
C LYS A 272 42.62 -2.99 13.26
N CYS A 273 41.75 -2.29 12.54
CA CYS A 273 40.88 -2.94 11.56
C CYS A 273 41.72 -3.44 10.38
N PRO A 274 41.49 -4.66 9.85
CA PRO A 274 42.17 -5.11 8.63
C PRO A 274 41.89 -4.15 7.47
N GLN A 275 42.94 -3.60 6.86
CA GLN A 275 42.82 -2.63 5.76
C GLN A 275 42.08 -3.22 4.55
N SER A 276 42.23 -4.52 4.30
CA SER A 276 41.48 -5.23 3.25
C SER A 276 39.97 -5.22 3.49
N LEU A 277 39.51 -5.31 4.75
CA LEU A 277 38.10 -5.25 5.10
C LEU A 277 37.54 -3.83 4.93
N LEU A 278 38.30 -2.80 5.32
CA LEU A 278 37.88 -1.41 5.10
C LEU A 278 37.76 -1.08 3.61
N ALA A 279 38.72 -1.55 2.79
CA ALA A 279 38.66 -1.38 1.34
C ALA A 279 37.45 -2.12 0.73
N GLU A 280 37.20 -3.36 1.16
CA GLU A 280 36.01 -4.14 0.76
C GLU A 280 34.71 -3.39 1.09
N LEU A 281 34.58 -2.88 2.31
CA LEU A 281 33.37 -2.17 2.74
C LEU A 281 33.17 -0.84 2.01
N ARG A 282 34.24 -0.05 1.82
CA ARG A 282 34.20 1.20 1.05
C ARG A 282 33.83 0.97 -0.42
N ALA A 283 34.22 -0.16 -1.00
CA ALA A 283 33.83 -0.56 -2.35
C ALA A 283 32.43 -1.17 -2.43
N SER A 284 31.90 -1.70 -1.32
CA SER A 284 30.57 -2.28 -1.27
C SER A 284 29.50 -1.20 -1.06
N ALA A 285 28.65 -1.00 -2.07
CA ALA A 285 27.38 -0.30 -1.93
C ALA A 285 26.30 -1.35 -1.66
N THR A 286 26.04 -1.65 -0.37
CA THR A 286 24.89 -2.51 -0.02
C THR A 286 23.67 -1.62 -0.01
N GLU A 287 22.85 -1.71 -1.06
CA GLU A 287 21.59 -1.00 -1.13
C GLU A 287 20.67 -1.42 0.03
N HIS A 288 20.13 -0.43 0.74
CA HIS A 288 19.24 -0.67 1.88
C HIS A 288 17.83 -1.08 1.43
N PRO A 289 17.06 -1.84 2.25
CA PRO A 289 15.70 -2.25 1.89
C PRO A 289 14.79 -1.08 1.48
N SER A 290 14.89 0.04 2.20
CA SER A 290 14.13 1.26 1.92
C SER A 290 14.54 1.95 0.62
N GLU A 291 15.84 1.92 0.30
CA GLU A 291 16.39 2.49 -0.93
C GLU A 291 16.00 1.63 -2.12
N ARG A 292 16.15 0.30 -1.97
CA ARG A 292 15.69 -0.68 -2.94
C ARG A 292 14.20 -0.53 -3.18
N GLN A 293 13.38 -0.42 -2.13
CA GLN A 293 11.94 -0.19 -2.26
C GLN A 293 11.66 1.09 -3.06
N ALA A 294 12.30 2.22 -2.70
CA ALA A 294 12.12 3.47 -3.42
C ALA A 294 12.53 3.34 -4.90
N ARG A 295 13.67 2.69 -5.17
CA ARG A 295 14.13 2.41 -6.53
C ARG A 295 13.17 1.50 -7.28
N LEU A 296 12.60 0.47 -6.65
CA LEU A 296 11.62 -0.42 -7.30
C LEU A 296 10.35 0.35 -7.71
N VAL A 297 9.89 1.27 -6.86
CA VAL A 297 8.76 2.16 -7.19
C VAL A 297 9.14 3.09 -8.35
N GLU A 298 10.28 3.77 -8.24
CA GLU A 298 10.73 4.77 -9.23
C GLU A 298 11.10 4.16 -10.59
N THR A 299 11.75 3.00 -10.59
CA THR A 299 12.26 2.36 -11.82
C THR A 299 11.17 1.60 -12.57
N TRP A 300 10.21 1.03 -11.85
CA TRP A 300 9.27 0.05 -12.42
C TRP A 300 7.79 0.33 -12.13
N GLY A 301 7.44 1.47 -11.54
CA GLY A 301 6.02 1.84 -11.28
C GLY A 301 5.32 0.96 -10.25
N ILE A 302 6.06 0.09 -9.55
CA ILE A 302 5.47 -0.88 -8.63
C ILE A 302 4.90 -0.14 -7.43
N THR A 303 3.65 -0.42 -7.07
CA THR A 303 3.02 0.22 -5.91
C THR A 303 3.86 0.03 -4.66
N ARG A 304 3.85 1.04 -3.78
CA ARG A 304 4.63 1.04 -2.53
C ARG A 304 4.40 -0.22 -1.68
N ALA A 305 3.16 -0.71 -1.65
CA ALA A 305 2.79 -1.94 -0.94
C ALA A 305 3.46 -3.18 -1.54
N ARG A 306 3.43 -3.33 -2.87
CA ARG A 306 4.10 -4.44 -3.57
C ARG A 306 5.61 -4.35 -3.42
N ALA A 307 6.20 -3.17 -3.60
CA ALA A 307 7.63 -2.95 -3.41
C ALA A 307 8.07 -3.26 -1.96
N GLY A 308 7.24 -2.89 -0.97
CA GLY A 308 7.45 -3.24 0.43
C GLY A 308 7.39 -4.75 0.68
N PHE A 309 6.41 -5.45 0.10
CA PHE A 309 6.31 -6.92 0.18
C PHE A 309 7.52 -7.63 -0.47
N ILE A 310 7.97 -7.15 -1.63
CA ILE A 310 9.13 -7.68 -2.35
C ILE A 310 10.40 -7.45 -1.53
N CYS A 311 10.59 -6.24 -1.00
CA CYS A 311 11.77 -5.85 -0.25
C CYS A 311 11.77 -6.27 1.22
N ASP A 312 10.70 -6.88 1.73
CA ASP A 312 10.68 -7.38 3.11
C ASP A 312 11.73 -8.50 3.32
N GLU A 313 11.98 -9.29 2.28
CA GLU A 313 13.03 -10.31 2.25
C GLU A 313 14.01 -10.05 1.11
N LYS A 314 15.31 -9.95 1.42
CA LYS A 314 16.34 -9.78 0.39
C LYS A 314 16.26 -10.83 -0.70
N ALA A 315 16.00 -12.09 -0.32
CA ALA A 315 15.89 -13.21 -1.24
C ALA A 315 14.81 -13.01 -2.31
N ARG A 316 13.65 -12.49 -1.87
CA ARG A 316 12.50 -12.23 -2.72
C ARG A 316 12.76 -11.05 -3.64
N ALA A 317 13.38 -9.99 -3.13
CA ALA A 317 13.81 -8.87 -3.95
C ALA A 317 14.88 -9.29 -4.98
N ASP A 318 15.88 -10.11 -4.60
CA ASP A 318 16.86 -10.65 -5.55
C ASP A 318 16.17 -11.51 -6.62
N PHE A 319 15.22 -12.36 -6.23
CA PHE A 319 14.45 -13.19 -7.15
C PHE A 319 13.66 -12.35 -8.17
N PHE A 320 12.99 -11.32 -7.67
CA PHE A 320 12.20 -10.37 -8.46
C PHE A 320 13.05 -9.68 -9.53
N GLU A 321 14.16 -9.05 -9.13
CA GLU A 321 15.02 -8.32 -10.06
C GLU A 321 15.70 -9.24 -11.08
N ASN A 322 16.11 -10.44 -10.66
CA ASN A 322 16.67 -11.43 -11.58
C ASN A 322 15.62 -11.96 -12.58
N THR A 323 14.33 -11.94 -12.23
CA THR A 323 13.24 -12.33 -13.14
C THR A 323 13.04 -11.25 -14.19
N ILE A 324 13.06 -9.97 -13.79
CA ILE A 324 13.02 -8.83 -14.72
C ILE A 324 14.25 -8.83 -15.63
N ALA A 325 15.44 -9.12 -15.10
CA ALA A 325 16.67 -9.22 -15.90
C ALA A 325 16.59 -10.34 -16.96
N CYS A 326 15.68 -11.30 -16.79
CA CYS A 326 15.38 -12.34 -17.78
C CYS A 326 14.31 -11.91 -18.82
N GLY A 327 13.85 -10.65 -18.79
CA GLY A 327 12.94 -10.05 -19.76
C GLY A 327 11.45 -10.08 -19.37
N ALA A 328 11.12 -10.39 -18.11
CA ALA A 328 9.73 -10.34 -17.63
C ALA A 328 9.29 -8.89 -17.31
N ASP A 329 8.00 -8.61 -17.49
CA ASP A 329 7.40 -7.35 -17.06
C ASP A 329 7.43 -7.21 -15.54
N ALA A 330 7.79 -6.02 -15.04
CA ALA A 330 8.01 -5.78 -13.62
C ALA A 330 6.69 -5.80 -12.82
N MET A 331 5.62 -5.26 -13.38
CA MET A 331 4.31 -5.16 -12.72
C MET A 331 3.63 -6.52 -12.65
N GLU A 332 3.65 -7.27 -13.75
CA GLU A 332 3.19 -8.66 -13.79
C GLU A 332 4.02 -9.53 -12.83
N THR A 333 5.35 -9.42 -12.87
CA THR A 333 6.22 -10.17 -11.96
C THR A 333 5.87 -9.88 -10.50
N ALA A 334 5.64 -8.60 -10.14
CA ALA A 334 5.31 -8.20 -8.77
C ALA A 334 3.95 -8.77 -8.34
N HIS A 335 2.96 -8.73 -9.24
CA HIS A 335 1.63 -9.29 -9.01
C HIS A 335 1.72 -10.80 -8.75
N TRP A 336 2.25 -11.57 -9.70
CA TRP A 336 2.32 -13.03 -9.64
C TRP A 336 3.21 -13.53 -8.50
N LEU A 337 4.28 -12.79 -8.16
CA LEU A 337 5.14 -13.12 -7.03
C LEU A 337 4.38 -13.01 -5.70
N MET A 338 3.59 -11.94 -5.54
CA MET A 338 2.80 -11.68 -4.33
C MET A 338 1.59 -12.61 -4.19
N SER A 339 0.92 -12.97 -5.31
CA SER A 339 -0.24 -13.85 -5.30
C SER A 339 0.15 -15.33 -5.37
N ASP A 340 0.45 -15.82 -6.56
CA ASP A 340 0.42 -17.23 -6.92
C ASP A 340 1.72 -17.94 -6.55
N VAL A 341 2.88 -17.30 -6.71
CA VAL A 341 4.17 -17.88 -6.27
C VAL A 341 4.19 -18.04 -4.76
N THR A 342 3.80 -17.00 -4.02
CA THR A 342 3.76 -17.06 -2.55
C THR A 342 2.78 -18.13 -2.06
N GLY A 343 1.62 -18.27 -2.73
CA GLY A 343 0.66 -19.35 -2.45
C GLY A 343 1.23 -20.74 -2.72
N ALA A 344 1.89 -20.94 -3.86
CA ALA A 344 2.48 -22.21 -4.27
C ALA A 344 3.64 -22.64 -3.34
N LEU A 345 4.52 -21.71 -2.98
CA LEU A 345 5.61 -21.93 -2.03
C LEU A 345 5.09 -22.32 -0.64
N ARG A 346 4.06 -21.62 -0.15
CA ARG A 346 3.42 -21.95 1.13
C ARG A 346 2.85 -23.37 1.11
N LYS A 347 2.19 -23.76 0.01
CA LYS A 347 1.62 -25.10 -0.15
C LYS A 347 2.71 -26.19 -0.19
N ALA A 348 3.86 -25.89 -0.79
CA ALA A 348 5.02 -26.77 -0.84
C ALA A 348 5.85 -26.76 0.46
N GLY A 349 5.61 -25.80 1.38
CA GLY A 349 6.39 -25.64 2.61
C GLY A 349 7.83 -25.19 2.34
N MET A 350 8.08 -24.46 1.24
CA MET A 350 9.41 -24.04 0.80
C MET A 350 9.57 -22.52 0.86
N THR A 351 10.79 -22.04 1.06
CA THR A 351 11.14 -20.64 0.81
C THR A 351 11.47 -20.39 -0.68
N ILE A 352 11.50 -19.13 -1.11
CA ILE A 352 11.88 -18.78 -2.49
C ILE A 352 13.32 -19.23 -2.83
N GLN A 353 14.21 -19.32 -1.83
CA GLN A 353 15.60 -19.76 -2.02
C GLN A 353 15.73 -21.27 -2.20
N GLU A 354 14.80 -22.04 -1.63
CA GLU A 354 14.78 -23.50 -1.69
C GLU A 354 13.95 -24.02 -2.86
N SER A 355 13.21 -23.13 -3.54
CA SER A 355 12.32 -23.49 -4.63
C SER A 355 13.06 -23.82 -5.93
N PRO A 356 12.64 -24.84 -6.68
CA PRO A 356 13.16 -25.09 -8.03
C PRO A 356 12.62 -24.10 -9.08
N LEU A 357 11.65 -23.25 -8.71
CA LEU A 357 11.20 -22.14 -9.56
C LEU A 357 12.29 -21.08 -9.59
N SER A 358 13.18 -21.13 -10.57
CA SER A 358 14.24 -20.12 -10.76
C SER A 358 13.70 -18.86 -11.46
N PRO A 359 14.40 -17.71 -11.35
CA PRO A 359 13.99 -16.47 -12.03
C PRO A 359 13.78 -16.65 -13.55
N LYS A 360 14.65 -17.44 -14.18
CA LYS A 360 14.56 -17.77 -15.62
C LYS A 360 13.30 -18.58 -15.94
N ARG A 361 12.98 -19.59 -15.11
CA ARG A 361 11.78 -20.42 -15.31
C ARG A 361 10.52 -19.59 -15.11
N PHE A 362 10.50 -18.71 -14.11
CA PHE A 362 9.36 -17.84 -13.86
C PHE A 362 9.15 -16.82 -14.98
N ALA A 363 10.21 -16.18 -15.45
CA ALA A 363 10.16 -15.27 -16.61
C ALA A 363 9.61 -15.95 -17.87
N ALA A 364 10.00 -17.21 -18.12
CA ALA A 364 9.47 -17.98 -19.25
C ALA A 364 7.96 -18.24 -19.14
N ILE A 365 7.45 -18.51 -17.94
CA ILE A 365 6.00 -18.66 -17.69
C ILE A 365 5.27 -17.35 -17.97
N LEU A 366 5.79 -16.23 -17.46
CA LEU A 366 5.20 -14.91 -17.69
C LEU A 366 5.21 -14.53 -19.17
N PHE A 367 6.27 -14.84 -19.92
CA PHE A 367 6.33 -14.60 -21.36
C PHE A 367 5.24 -15.35 -22.13
N LEU A 368 4.96 -16.61 -21.76
CA LEU A 368 3.88 -17.39 -22.38
C LEU A 368 2.49 -16.80 -22.06
N TYR A 369 2.32 -16.30 -20.84
CA TYR A 369 1.08 -15.68 -20.40
C TYR A 369 0.84 -14.34 -21.11
N HIS A 370 1.85 -13.47 -21.12
CA HIS A 370 1.81 -12.16 -21.77
C HIS A 370 1.48 -12.26 -23.27
N ASN A 371 2.10 -13.23 -23.96
CA ASN A 371 1.82 -13.50 -25.38
C ASN A 371 0.48 -14.23 -25.64
N LYS A 372 -0.37 -14.38 -24.63
CA LYS A 372 -1.66 -15.09 -24.69
C LYS A 372 -1.55 -16.53 -25.22
N THR A 373 -0.37 -17.14 -25.14
CA THR A 373 -0.14 -18.55 -25.51
C THR A 373 -0.76 -19.48 -24.47
N ILE A 374 -0.81 -19.02 -23.22
CA ILE A 374 -1.49 -19.69 -22.11
C ILE A 374 -2.42 -18.71 -21.40
N ASN A 375 -3.50 -19.22 -20.81
CA ASN A 375 -4.37 -18.44 -19.93
C ASN A 375 -3.86 -18.45 -18.48
N SER A 376 -4.44 -17.62 -17.62
CA SER A 376 -4.06 -17.50 -16.20
C SER A 376 -4.11 -18.85 -15.47
N LYS A 377 -5.07 -19.72 -15.79
CA LYS A 377 -5.21 -21.04 -15.18
C LYS A 377 -4.03 -21.95 -15.50
N ILE A 378 -3.61 -22.00 -16.76
CA ILE A 378 -2.44 -22.78 -17.19
C ILE A 378 -1.17 -22.22 -16.55
N ALA A 379 -1.00 -20.90 -16.47
CA ALA A 379 0.15 -20.28 -15.82
C ALA A 379 0.27 -20.68 -14.33
N LYS A 380 -0.84 -20.66 -13.58
CA LYS A 380 -0.89 -21.13 -12.17
C LYS A 380 -0.51 -22.61 -12.04
N GLN A 381 -1.05 -23.46 -12.93
CA GLN A 381 -0.70 -24.88 -12.96
C GLN A 381 0.78 -25.10 -13.28
N LEU A 382 1.34 -24.28 -14.16
CA LEU A 382 2.73 -24.38 -14.58
C LEU A 382 3.69 -23.98 -13.46
N ILE A 383 3.39 -22.89 -12.71
CA ILE A 383 4.14 -22.51 -11.51
C ILE A 383 4.16 -23.66 -10.51
N GLN A 384 2.99 -24.25 -10.21
CA GLN A 384 2.87 -25.35 -9.26
C GLN A 384 3.65 -26.60 -9.74
N ALA A 385 3.51 -26.97 -11.02
CA ALA A 385 4.17 -28.14 -11.59
C ALA A 385 5.70 -27.99 -11.59
N VAL A 386 6.23 -26.81 -11.89
CA VAL A 386 7.67 -26.54 -11.82
C VAL A 386 8.17 -26.69 -10.38
N ILE A 387 7.42 -26.16 -9.40
CA ILE A 387 7.77 -26.29 -7.97
C ILE A 387 7.78 -27.76 -7.51
N GLU A 388 6.81 -28.56 -7.96
CA GLU A 388 6.66 -29.95 -7.54
C GLU A 388 7.60 -30.93 -8.27
N THR A 389 7.88 -30.69 -9.55
CA THR A 389 8.58 -31.67 -10.41
C THR A 389 10.02 -31.29 -10.75
N ASP A 390 10.45 -30.06 -10.47
CA ASP A 390 11.75 -29.51 -10.84
C ASP A 390 12.07 -29.60 -12.36
N LYS A 391 11.02 -29.65 -13.19
CA LYS A 391 11.13 -29.65 -14.65
C LYS A 391 10.99 -28.24 -15.21
N ASP A 392 11.49 -28.03 -16.42
CA ASP A 392 11.33 -26.75 -17.12
C ASP A 392 9.88 -26.55 -17.59
N PRO A 393 9.37 -25.29 -17.63
CA PRO A 393 8.01 -24.98 -18.03
C PRO A 393 7.59 -25.62 -19.37
N GLU A 394 8.45 -25.60 -20.39
CA GLU A 394 8.16 -26.20 -21.69
C GLU A 394 7.96 -27.73 -21.62
N VAL A 395 8.70 -28.41 -20.75
CA VAL A 395 8.58 -29.85 -20.53
C VAL A 395 7.26 -30.15 -19.83
N CYS A 396 6.94 -29.40 -18.78
CA CYS A 396 5.66 -29.51 -18.08
C CYS A 396 4.48 -29.28 -19.05
N MET A 397 4.56 -28.30 -19.94
CA MET A 397 3.52 -28.06 -20.94
C MET A 397 3.35 -29.22 -21.94
N LYS A 398 4.46 -29.75 -22.48
CA LYS A 398 4.43 -30.87 -23.44
C LYS A 398 3.88 -32.15 -22.82
N GLU A 399 4.37 -32.51 -21.63
CA GLU A 399 3.95 -33.73 -20.92
C GLU A 399 2.46 -33.69 -20.55
N ASN A 400 1.94 -32.51 -20.20
CA ASN A 400 0.54 -32.34 -19.81
C ASN A 400 -0.39 -31.92 -20.96
N SER A 401 0.15 -31.72 -22.17
CA SER A 401 -0.58 -31.20 -23.34
C SER A 401 -1.35 -29.91 -23.03
N TRP A 402 -0.72 -28.97 -22.32
CA TRP A 402 -1.32 -27.68 -21.97
C TRP A 402 -1.14 -26.67 -23.10
N THR A 403 -2.14 -26.56 -23.97
CA THR A 403 -2.19 -25.57 -25.06
C THR A 403 -3.54 -24.88 -25.08
N LEU A 404 -3.60 -23.57 -25.31
CA LEU A 404 -4.86 -22.84 -25.38
C LEU A 404 -5.69 -23.30 -26.60
N ILE A 405 -6.94 -23.72 -26.37
CA ILE A 405 -7.92 -24.02 -27.42
C ILE A 405 -8.62 -22.70 -27.77
N SER A 406 -8.34 -22.17 -28.96
CA SER A 406 -8.84 -20.87 -29.43
C SER A 406 -9.60 -20.94 -30.76
N ASP A 407 -9.74 -22.13 -31.37
CA ASP A 407 -10.50 -22.31 -32.61
C ASP A 407 -12.02 -22.13 -32.37
N PRO A 408 -12.66 -21.10 -32.97
CA PRO A 408 -14.10 -20.88 -32.81
C PRO A 408 -14.96 -22.05 -33.31
N GLU A 409 -14.47 -22.82 -34.29
CA GLU A 409 -15.23 -23.93 -34.86
C GLU A 409 -15.23 -25.14 -33.91
N GLU A 410 -14.07 -25.50 -33.36
CA GLU A 410 -13.94 -26.55 -32.33
C GLU A 410 -14.75 -26.20 -31.07
N LEU A 411 -14.62 -24.97 -30.56
CA LEU A 411 -15.38 -24.50 -29.40
C LEU A 411 -16.88 -24.46 -29.69
N GLY A 412 -17.28 -24.00 -30.88
CA GLY A 412 -18.68 -23.95 -31.30
C GLY A 412 -19.36 -25.32 -31.33
N GLN A 413 -18.65 -26.37 -31.75
CA GLN A 413 -19.18 -27.74 -31.71
C GLN A 413 -19.39 -28.23 -30.27
N LEU A 414 -18.43 -27.94 -29.37
CA LEU A 414 -18.55 -28.29 -27.95
C LEU A 414 -19.71 -27.54 -27.27
N VAL A 415 -19.91 -26.27 -27.63
CA VAL A 415 -21.03 -25.43 -27.15
C VAL A 415 -22.37 -26.01 -27.60
N LYS A 416 -22.55 -26.27 -28.90
CA LYS A 416 -23.79 -26.87 -29.42
C LYS A 416 -24.12 -28.19 -28.76
N LYS A 417 -23.11 -29.04 -28.57
CA LYS A 417 -23.27 -30.32 -27.88
C LYS A 417 -23.63 -30.13 -26.40
N ALA A 418 -23.00 -29.18 -25.70
CA ALA A 418 -23.33 -28.88 -24.30
C ALA A 418 -24.78 -28.38 -24.14
N VAL A 419 -25.26 -27.54 -25.07
CA VAL A 419 -26.65 -27.08 -25.10
C VAL A 419 -27.63 -28.23 -25.37
N GLN A 420 -27.32 -29.11 -26.33
CA GLN A 420 -28.15 -30.29 -26.64
C GLN A 420 -28.20 -31.32 -25.50
N ASP A 421 -27.06 -31.58 -24.86
CA ASP A 421 -26.92 -32.57 -23.79
C ASP A 421 -27.58 -32.12 -22.47
N ASN A 422 -27.86 -30.82 -22.29
CA ASN A 422 -28.36 -30.23 -21.04
C ASN A 422 -29.61 -29.34 -21.30
N PRO A 423 -30.73 -29.93 -21.73
CA PRO A 423 -31.93 -29.18 -22.10
C PRO A 423 -32.61 -28.47 -20.93
N ALA A 424 -32.54 -29.03 -19.71
CA ALA A 424 -33.14 -28.43 -18.52
C ALA A 424 -32.42 -27.14 -18.09
N GLU A 425 -31.09 -27.17 -18.12
CA GLU A 425 -30.21 -26.04 -17.82
C GLU A 425 -30.32 -24.97 -18.91
N THR A 426 -30.38 -25.40 -20.17
CA THR A 426 -30.62 -24.51 -21.32
C THR A 426 -31.94 -23.76 -21.19
N GLU A 427 -33.01 -24.45 -20.82
CA GLU A 427 -34.32 -23.85 -20.66
C GLU A 427 -34.36 -22.88 -19.46
N ARG A 428 -33.68 -23.22 -18.36
CA ARG A 428 -33.49 -22.28 -17.23
C ARG A 428 -32.76 -21.00 -17.64
N ILE A 429 -31.73 -21.11 -18.47
CA ILE A 429 -30.99 -19.94 -19.00
C ILE A 429 -31.89 -19.11 -19.92
N ARG A 430 -32.71 -19.74 -20.76
CA ARG A 430 -33.72 -19.06 -21.58
C ARG A 430 -34.84 -18.41 -20.78
N GLN A 431 -35.06 -18.86 -19.54
CA GLN A 431 -35.99 -18.28 -18.57
C GLN A 431 -35.32 -17.26 -17.63
N GLY A 432 -34.04 -16.93 -17.86
CA GLY A 432 -33.31 -15.87 -17.15
C GLY A 432 -32.50 -16.30 -15.94
N ASP A 433 -32.52 -17.58 -15.59
CA ASP A 433 -31.61 -18.10 -14.58
C ASP A 433 -30.23 -18.31 -15.20
N MET A 434 -29.31 -17.40 -14.90
CA MET A 434 -27.94 -17.43 -15.45
C MET A 434 -26.99 -18.31 -14.65
N ALA A 435 -27.39 -18.83 -13.47
CA ALA A 435 -26.53 -19.72 -12.68
C ALA A 435 -26.09 -20.99 -13.45
N PRO A 436 -26.96 -21.64 -14.26
CA PRO A 436 -26.57 -22.76 -15.11
C PRO A 436 -25.59 -22.38 -16.24
N LEU A 437 -25.39 -21.10 -16.56
CA LEU A 437 -24.40 -20.69 -17.56
C LEU A 437 -22.97 -21.02 -17.08
N GLU A 438 -22.67 -20.81 -15.80
CA GLU A 438 -21.39 -21.22 -15.21
C GLU A 438 -21.25 -22.74 -15.18
N PHE A 439 -22.35 -23.47 -15.00
CA PHE A 439 -22.35 -24.93 -15.08
C PHE A 439 -22.03 -25.43 -16.50
N LEU A 440 -22.69 -24.89 -17.53
CA LEU A 440 -22.41 -25.21 -18.93
C LEU A 440 -20.99 -24.82 -19.33
N THR A 441 -20.54 -23.64 -18.90
CA THR A 441 -19.14 -23.21 -19.04
C THR A 441 -18.21 -24.22 -18.37
N GLY A 442 -18.51 -24.63 -17.15
CA GLY A 442 -17.76 -25.66 -16.41
C GLY A 442 -17.69 -27.01 -17.13
N ILE A 443 -18.77 -27.45 -17.79
CA ILE A 443 -18.78 -28.68 -18.62
C ILE A 443 -17.80 -28.52 -19.79
N ILE A 444 -17.85 -27.40 -20.49
CA ILE A 444 -16.98 -27.13 -21.64
C ILE A 444 -15.52 -27.00 -21.17
N MET A 445 -15.27 -26.28 -20.07
CA MET A 445 -13.96 -26.17 -19.43
C MET A 445 -13.44 -27.53 -18.96
N LYS A 446 -14.31 -28.44 -18.51
CA LYS A 446 -13.93 -29.81 -18.13
C LYS A 446 -13.60 -30.66 -19.35
N LYS A 447 -14.40 -30.58 -20.42
CA LYS A 447 -14.15 -31.28 -21.69
C LYS A 447 -12.83 -30.81 -22.32
N THR A 448 -12.52 -29.53 -22.21
CA THR A 448 -11.27 -28.91 -22.69
C THR A 448 -10.14 -28.97 -21.65
N ARG A 449 -10.33 -29.61 -20.49
CA ARG A 449 -9.35 -29.69 -19.39
C ARG A 449 -8.78 -28.34 -18.94
N GLY A 450 -9.54 -27.26 -19.06
CA GLY A 450 -9.13 -25.91 -18.69
C GLY A 450 -8.42 -25.14 -19.81
N MET A 451 -8.31 -25.72 -21.00
CA MET A 451 -7.56 -25.17 -22.12
C MET A 451 -8.33 -24.14 -22.94
N ALA A 452 -9.66 -24.09 -22.86
CA ALA A 452 -10.42 -23.03 -23.51
C ALA A 452 -10.32 -21.71 -22.74
N ASP A 453 -10.55 -20.60 -23.45
CA ASP A 453 -10.78 -19.30 -22.81
C ASP A 453 -12.22 -19.21 -22.25
N PRO A 454 -12.43 -18.99 -20.94
CA PRO A 454 -13.76 -18.93 -20.34
C PRO A 454 -14.66 -17.83 -20.93
N ALA A 455 -14.11 -16.66 -21.29
CA ALA A 455 -14.90 -15.56 -21.82
C ALA A 455 -15.46 -15.90 -23.20
N THR A 456 -14.59 -16.40 -24.09
CA THR A 456 -14.98 -16.88 -25.43
C THR A 456 -16.06 -17.98 -25.36
N VAL A 457 -15.93 -18.93 -24.43
CA VAL A 457 -16.94 -20.00 -24.24
C VAL A 457 -18.30 -19.44 -23.82
N LYS A 458 -18.32 -18.45 -22.91
CA LYS A 458 -19.56 -17.81 -22.45
C LYS A 458 -20.24 -17.03 -23.57
N GLU A 459 -19.48 -16.30 -24.37
CA GLU A 459 -19.99 -15.56 -25.53
C GLU A 459 -20.67 -16.50 -26.53
N LEU A 460 -20.01 -17.62 -26.90
CA LEU A 460 -20.58 -18.60 -27.82
C LEU A 460 -21.84 -19.28 -27.27
N LEU A 461 -21.88 -19.60 -25.97
CA LEU A 461 -23.08 -20.13 -25.32
C LEU A 461 -24.26 -19.16 -25.40
N LYS A 462 -24.02 -17.87 -25.16
CA LYS A 462 -25.06 -16.84 -25.23
C LYS A 462 -25.58 -16.64 -26.65
N ALA A 463 -24.69 -16.61 -27.63
CA ALA A 463 -25.04 -16.49 -29.03
C ALA A 463 -25.92 -17.67 -29.48
N GLU A 464 -25.56 -18.91 -29.11
CA GLU A 464 -26.34 -20.11 -29.44
C GLU A 464 -27.72 -20.11 -28.75
N LEU A 465 -27.81 -19.58 -27.53
CA LEU A 465 -29.05 -19.53 -26.75
C LEU A 465 -29.95 -18.32 -27.05
N LYS A 466 -29.45 -17.30 -27.77
CA LYS A 466 -30.13 -16.03 -28.05
C LYS A 466 -30.63 -15.30 -26.80
N VAL A 467 -29.87 -15.35 -25.72
CA VAL A 467 -30.25 -14.74 -24.43
C VAL A 467 -29.57 -13.37 -24.30
N SER A 468 -30.39 -12.31 -24.17
CA SER A 468 -29.93 -10.98 -23.78
C SER A 468 -30.06 -10.81 -22.27
N LEU A 469 -28.97 -10.38 -21.62
CA LEU A 469 -28.90 -10.16 -20.17
C LEU A 469 -28.48 -8.71 -19.86
N VAL A 470 -29.36 -7.97 -19.21
CA VAL A 470 -29.08 -6.64 -18.68
C VAL A 470 -28.86 -6.72 -17.17
N TYR A 471 -27.72 -6.22 -16.69
CA TYR A 471 -27.45 -6.08 -15.26
C TYR A 471 -27.93 -4.72 -14.78
N VAL A 472 -28.69 -4.66 -13.70
CA VAL A 472 -29.07 -3.43 -13.00
C VAL A 472 -28.30 -3.37 -11.69
N LEU A 473 -27.30 -2.51 -11.64
CA LEU A 473 -26.43 -2.27 -10.50
C LEU A 473 -26.96 -1.07 -9.70
N SER A 474 -27.34 -1.30 -8.44
CA SER A 474 -27.86 -0.26 -7.57
C SER A 474 -26.77 0.34 -6.68
N MET A 475 -26.62 1.66 -6.77
CA MET A 475 -25.84 2.51 -5.85
C MET A 475 -26.74 3.23 -4.83
N GLY A 476 -28.02 2.86 -4.72
CA GLY A 476 -28.98 3.52 -3.83
C GLY A 476 -29.64 4.76 -4.45
N GLY A 477 -29.81 5.80 -3.64
CA GLY A 477 -30.48 7.04 -4.02
C GLY A 477 -32.01 6.95 -4.04
N SER A 478 -32.68 8.08 -4.31
CA SER A 478 -34.15 8.16 -4.28
C SER A 478 -34.83 7.17 -5.22
N ILE A 479 -34.23 6.84 -6.37
CA ILE A 479 -34.82 5.89 -7.35
C ILE A 479 -35.09 4.50 -6.77
N SER A 480 -34.32 4.04 -5.79
CA SER A 480 -34.57 2.80 -5.05
C SER A 480 -35.09 3.05 -3.64
N GLY A 481 -35.25 4.31 -3.23
CA GLY A 481 -35.63 4.78 -1.90
C GLY A 481 -37.09 4.55 -1.52
N ARG A 482 -37.44 4.91 -0.29
CA ARG A 482 -38.81 4.90 0.24
C ARG A 482 -39.13 6.22 0.92
N MET A 483 -40.37 6.65 0.79
CA MET A 483 -40.89 7.78 1.56
C MET A 483 -41.66 7.24 2.77
N ALA A 484 -41.25 7.62 3.98
CA ALA A 484 -41.93 7.31 5.23
C ALA A 484 -41.98 8.58 6.09
N ASP A 485 -43.16 8.97 6.57
CA ASP A 485 -43.38 10.15 7.41
C ASP A 485 -42.79 11.48 6.86
N GLY A 486 -42.66 11.60 5.54
CA GLY A 486 -42.10 12.77 4.86
C GLY A 486 -40.57 12.74 4.71
N GLU A 487 -39.89 11.73 5.24
CA GLU A 487 -38.46 11.50 5.06
C GLU A 487 -38.19 10.48 3.94
N VAL A 488 -37.17 10.75 3.15
CA VAL A 488 -36.66 9.81 2.15
C VAL A 488 -35.59 8.96 2.81
N SER A 489 -35.79 7.65 2.82
CA SER A 489 -34.80 6.68 3.28
C SER A 489 -34.27 5.87 2.10
N ALA A 490 -33.00 5.49 2.17
CA ALA A 490 -32.41 4.62 1.16
C ALA A 490 -33.11 3.25 1.17
N GLY A 491 -33.38 2.71 -0.02
CA GLY A 491 -34.13 1.47 -0.18
C GLY A 491 -33.31 0.32 -0.75
N ASP A 492 -33.97 -0.65 -1.38
CA ASP A 492 -33.41 -1.97 -1.71
C ASP A 492 -33.63 -2.30 -3.20
N ASP A 493 -32.78 -3.17 -3.76
CA ASP A 493 -32.85 -3.63 -5.16
C ASP A 493 -34.20 -4.28 -5.48
N LYS A 494 -34.88 -4.82 -4.46
CA LYS A 494 -36.23 -5.39 -4.56
C LYS A 494 -37.26 -4.39 -5.07
N ILE A 495 -37.14 -3.10 -4.75
CA ILE A 495 -38.07 -2.08 -5.27
C ILE A 495 -37.89 -1.93 -6.77
N LEU A 496 -36.64 -1.93 -7.25
CA LEU A 496 -36.33 -1.81 -8.67
C LEU A 496 -36.98 -2.94 -9.49
N LYS A 497 -37.01 -4.17 -8.96
CA LYS A 497 -37.71 -5.32 -9.58
C LYS A 497 -39.20 -5.04 -9.80
N THR A 498 -39.87 -4.40 -8.84
CA THR A 498 -41.31 -4.08 -8.95
C THR A 498 -41.60 -2.96 -9.95
N MET A 499 -40.57 -2.27 -10.45
CA MET A 499 -40.69 -1.16 -11.39
C MET A 499 -40.57 -1.55 -12.85
N VAL A 500 -40.13 -2.77 -13.15
CA VAL A 500 -39.96 -3.25 -14.53
C VAL A 500 -41.33 -3.39 -15.22
N SER A 501 -41.44 -2.78 -16.40
CA SER A 501 -42.62 -2.83 -17.24
C SER A 501 -42.82 -4.23 -17.85
N PRO A 502 -44.05 -4.74 -17.96
CA PRO A 502 -44.35 -5.97 -18.70
C PRO A 502 -43.85 -5.96 -20.15
N GLU A 503 -43.68 -4.79 -20.76
CA GLU A 503 -43.15 -4.65 -22.13
C GLU A 503 -41.68 -5.09 -22.26
N LEU A 504 -40.95 -5.22 -21.15
CA LEU A 504 -39.55 -5.65 -21.14
C LEU A 504 -39.42 -7.14 -20.79
N ALA A 505 -40.51 -7.91 -20.84
CA ALA A 505 -40.53 -9.34 -20.47
C ALA A 505 -39.55 -10.21 -21.29
N ASP A 506 -39.22 -9.80 -22.51
CA ASP A 506 -38.28 -10.52 -23.39
C ASP A 506 -36.80 -10.23 -23.06
N ILE A 507 -36.52 -9.31 -22.13
CA ILE A 507 -35.16 -8.97 -21.69
C ILE A 507 -34.93 -9.59 -20.32
N HIS A 508 -33.88 -10.40 -20.19
CA HIS A 508 -33.51 -10.92 -18.88
C HIS A 508 -32.78 -9.84 -18.08
N ILE A 509 -33.28 -9.56 -16.89
CA ILE A 509 -32.78 -8.48 -16.05
C ILE A 509 -32.31 -9.06 -14.71
N THR A 510 -31.04 -8.87 -14.40
CA THR A 510 -30.47 -9.24 -13.09
C THR A 510 -30.21 -8.00 -12.27
N PHE A 511 -30.74 -7.94 -11.06
CA PHE A 511 -30.52 -6.82 -10.14
C PHE A 511 -29.47 -7.20 -9.10
N GLU A 512 -28.57 -6.27 -8.82
CA GLU A 512 -27.50 -6.43 -7.85
C GLU A 512 -27.30 -5.12 -7.09
N SER A 513 -27.19 -5.18 -5.77
CA SER A 513 -26.78 -4.02 -4.96
C SER A 513 -25.26 -4.01 -4.84
N ILE A 514 -24.63 -2.90 -5.20
CA ILE A 514 -23.18 -2.74 -5.12
C ILE A 514 -22.74 -2.52 -3.67
N THR A 515 -23.57 -1.82 -2.90
CA THR A 515 -23.32 -1.52 -1.49
C THR A 515 -24.23 -2.37 -0.61
N ALA A 516 -23.65 -2.92 0.46
CA ALA A 516 -24.41 -3.66 1.48
C ALA A 516 -25.21 -2.69 2.37
N GLU A 517 -24.73 -1.46 2.48
CA GLU A 517 -25.37 -0.36 3.18
C GLU A 517 -26.20 0.45 2.18
N ARG A 518 -27.39 0.88 2.61
CA ARG A 518 -28.30 1.67 1.79
C ARG A 518 -27.82 3.12 1.82
N LEU A 519 -27.03 3.51 0.82
CA LEU A 519 -26.40 4.82 0.76
C LEU A 519 -27.32 5.87 0.11
N LEU A 520 -27.27 7.08 0.66
CA LEU A 520 -27.67 8.29 -0.04
C LEU A 520 -26.51 8.78 -0.93
N SER A 521 -26.81 9.53 -2.01
CA SER A 521 -25.80 9.95 -2.98
C SER A 521 -24.68 10.80 -2.38
N GLU A 522 -25.02 11.61 -1.38
CA GLU A 522 -24.14 12.51 -0.65
C GLU A 522 -23.22 11.80 0.34
N GLU A 523 -23.44 10.50 0.60
CA GLU A 523 -22.62 9.67 1.49
C GLU A 523 -21.57 8.85 0.74
N ILE A 524 -21.54 8.92 -0.59
CA ILE A 524 -20.60 8.15 -1.43
C ILE A 524 -19.14 8.45 -1.04
N GLN A 525 -18.39 7.37 -0.80
CA GLN A 525 -16.96 7.40 -0.50
C GLN A 525 -16.14 6.77 -1.64
N PRO A 526 -14.81 7.00 -1.68
CA PRO A 526 -13.91 6.35 -2.64
C PRO A 526 -14.07 4.82 -2.73
N ALA A 527 -14.38 4.16 -1.61
CA ALA A 527 -14.59 2.72 -1.57
C ALA A 527 -15.85 2.25 -2.34
N ASP A 528 -16.87 3.11 -2.45
CA ASP A 528 -18.10 2.82 -3.18
C ASP A 528 -17.89 2.96 -4.70
N TRP A 529 -17.14 3.98 -5.12
CA TRP A 529 -16.67 4.06 -6.51
C TRP A 529 -15.81 2.86 -6.89
N ALA A 530 -14.88 2.45 -6.02
CA ALA A 530 -14.08 1.24 -6.26
C ALA A 530 -14.95 -0.02 -6.39
N ALA A 531 -16.00 -0.14 -5.56
CA ALA A 531 -16.95 -1.25 -5.66
C ALA A 531 -17.72 -1.23 -6.98
N LEU A 532 -18.20 -0.06 -7.40
CA LEU A 532 -18.91 0.11 -8.68
C LEU A 532 -18.01 -0.22 -9.87
N ILE A 533 -16.80 0.34 -9.91
CA ILE A 533 -15.82 0.11 -10.97
C ILE A 533 -15.49 -1.38 -11.07
N HIS A 534 -15.23 -2.03 -9.93
CA HIS A 534 -14.98 -3.47 -9.88
C HIS A 534 -16.17 -4.27 -10.41
N ALA A 535 -17.39 -3.95 -9.97
CA ALA A 535 -18.59 -4.65 -10.41
C ALA A 535 -18.82 -4.52 -11.92
N ILE A 536 -18.68 -3.31 -12.48
CA ILE A 536 -18.76 -3.07 -13.93
C ILE A 536 -17.70 -3.92 -14.64
N ALA A 537 -16.43 -3.82 -14.21
CA ALA A 537 -15.33 -4.55 -14.82
C ALA A 537 -15.56 -6.07 -14.81
N GLN A 538 -16.07 -6.63 -13.70
CA GLN A 538 -16.41 -8.05 -13.62
C GLN A 538 -17.55 -8.45 -14.57
N LYS A 539 -18.59 -7.63 -14.74
CA LYS A 539 -19.70 -7.93 -15.67
C LYS A 539 -19.29 -7.82 -17.12
N VAL A 540 -18.40 -6.89 -17.44
CA VAL A 540 -17.83 -6.77 -18.79
C VAL A 540 -16.88 -7.94 -19.05
N ALA A 541 -15.97 -8.23 -18.13
CA ALA A 541 -14.99 -9.32 -18.24
C ALA A 541 -15.64 -10.70 -18.31
N SER A 542 -16.83 -10.90 -17.72
CA SER A 542 -17.50 -12.19 -17.78
C SER A 542 -17.99 -12.57 -19.19
N GLY A 543 -18.05 -11.63 -20.14
CA GLY A 543 -18.79 -11.81 -21.41
C GLY A 543 -20.31 -11.97 -21.18
N THR A 544 -20.71 -11.69 -19.94
CA THR A 544 -22.03 -11.72 -19.29
C THR A 544 -23.11 -10.84 -19.85
N ALA A 545 -22.71 -9.60 -20.09
CA ALA A 545 -23.63 -8.51 -20.20
C ALA A 545 -23.97 -8.26 -21.67
N ASN A 546 -25.23 -7.99 -21.94
CA ASN A 546 -25.66 -7.30 -23.15
C ASN A 546 -25.81 -5.81 -22.90
N GLY A 547 -26.00 -5.42 -21.64
CA GLY A 547 -25.98 -4.04 -21.18
C GLY A 547 -25.90 -3.97 -19.66
N ILE A 548 -25.49 -2.82 -19.14
CA ILE A 548 -25.41 -2.54 -17.72
C ILE A 548 -26.19 -1.26 -17.45
N VAL A 549 -27.11 -1.29 -16.50
CA VAL A 549 -27.83 -0.13 -15.99
C VAL A 549 -27.33 0.17 -14.59
N ILE A 550 -27.04 1.43 -14.29
CA ILE A 550 -26.60 1.87 -12.96
C ILE A 550 -27.64 2.84 -12.41
N THR A 551 -28.34 2.44 -11.35
CA THR A 551 -29.26 3.33 -10.65
C THR A 551 -28.50 4.11 -9.58
N HIS A 552 -28.62 5.43 -9.59
CA HIS A 552 -27.82 6.33 -8.75
C HIS A 552 -28.69 7.44 -8.13
N GLY A 553 -28.18 8.12 -7.10
CA GLY A 553 -28.76 9.35 -6.59
C GLY A 553 -28.37 10.57 -7.42
N THR A 554 -29.21 11.61 -7.41
CA THR A 554 -29.07 12.79 -8.29
C THR A 554 -27.88 13.68 -7.91
N ASP A 555 -27.52 13.78 -6.64
CA ASP A 555 -26.56 14.79 -6.17
C ASP A 555 -25.13 14.54 -6.63
N THR A 556 -24.75 13.27 -6.80
CA THR A 556 -23.39 12.86 -7.15
C THR A 556 -23.29 12.16 -8.50
N LEU A 557 -24.40 12.02 -9.24
CA LEU A 557 -24.40 11.40 -10.57
C LEU A 557 -23.49 12.15 -11.56
N SER A 558 -23.38 13.48 -11.46
CA SER A 558 -22.48 14.29 -12.30
C SER A 558 -21.00 14.04 -12.05
N TYR A 559 -20.63 13.38 -10.94
CA TYR A 559 -19.26 12.92 -10.69
C TYR A 559 -19.06 11.46 -11.11
N THR A 560 -20.01 10.59 -10.77
CA THR A 560 -19.89 9.15 -11.05
C THR A 560 -20.01 8.82 -12.54
N ALA A 561 -20.92 9.46 -13.28
CA ALA A 561 -21.10 9.20 -14.70
C ALA A 561 -19.84 9.50 -15.54
N PRO A 562 -19.20 10.68 -15.43
CA PRO A 562 -17.95 10.93 -16.15
C PRO A 562 -16.79 10.08 -15.63
N LEU A 563 -16.75 9.68 -14.36
CA LEU A 563 -15.71 8.78 -13.84
C LEU A 563 -15.75 7.43 -14.57
N ILE A 564 -16.95 6.87 -14.72
CA ILE A 564 -17.13 5.64 -15.48
C ILE A 564 -16.88 5.87 -16.98
N TYR A 565 -17.21 7.05 -17.52
CA TYR A 565 -16.81 7.40 -18.89
C TYR A 565 -15.31 7.32 -19.09
N TRP A 566 -14.52 8.02 -18.28
CA TRP A 566 -13.07 8.04 -18.43
C TRP A 566 -12.45 6.65 -18.34
N LEU A 567 -12.99 5.76 -17.50
CA LEU A 567 -12.47 4.41 -17.34
C LEU A 567 -12.93 3.45 -18.45
N PHE A 568 -14.18 3.56 -18.91
CA PHE A 568 -14.84 2.53 -19.73
C PHE A 568 -15.40 3.05 -21.07
N ALA A 569 -14.95 4.20 -21.59
CA ALA A 569 -15.51 4.76 -22.82
C ALA A 569 -15.40 3.85 -24.07
N ASP A 570 -14.52 2.85 -24.03
CA ASP A 570 -14.29 1.83 -25.05
C ASP A 570 -15.00 0.50 -24.77
N THR A 571 -15.84 0.44 -23.72
CA THR A 571 -16.55 -0.76 -23.28
C THR A 571 -17.30 -1.47 -24.42
N PRO A 572 -17.27 -2.81 -24.49
CA PRO A 572 -17.94 -3.58 -25.54
C PRO A 572 -19.45 -3.70 -25.35
N VAL A 573 -20.00 -3.18 -24.25
CA VAL A 573 -21.43 -3.24 -23.91
C VAL A 573 -21.92 -1.87 -23.42
N PRO A 574 -23.16 -1.45 -23.67
CA PRO A 574 -23.64 -0.17 -23.20
C PRO A 574 -23.75 -0.13 -21.67
N ILE A 575 -23.34 0.98 -21.08
CA ILE A 575 -23.54 1.29 -19.66
C ILE A 575 -24.48 2.50 -19.57
N VAL A 576 -25.60 2.37 -18.86
CA VAL A 576 -26.65 3.38 -18.82
C VAL A 576 -26.93 3.78 -17.37
N PHE A 577 -26.58 5.00 -17.01
CA PHE A 577 -26.94 5.59 -15.73
C PHE A 577 -28.38 6.07 -15.73
N THR A 578 -29.02 6.00 -14.56
CA THR A 578 -30.35 6.57 -14.35
C THR A 578 -30.54 6.96 -12.89
N ALA A 579 -31.40 7.93 -12.64
CA ALA A 579 -31.73 8.45 -11.31
C ALA A 579 -33.18 8.92 -11.27
N SER A 580 -33.65 9.31 -10.08
CA SER A 580 -34.99 9.88 -9.87
C SER A 580 -34.90 10.96 -8.79
N ASN A 581 -35.62 12.07 -8.96
CA ASN A 581 -35.74 13.08 -7.90
C ASN A 581 -36.57 12.57 -6.72
N THR A 582 -37.57 11.73 -6.98
CA THR A 582 -38.51 11.24 -5.97
C THR A 582 -38.43 9.72 -5.82
N PRO A 583 -38.67 9.20 -4.62
CA PRO A 583 -38.89 7.77 -4.43
C PRO A 583 -40.03 7.20 -5.28
N PRO A 584 -39.97 5.92 -5.65
CA PRO A 584 -41.08 5.23 -6.31
C PRO A 584 -42.36 5.33 -5.49
N ALA A 585 -43.47 5.68 -6.14
CA ALA A 585 -44.76 5.78 -5.50
C ALA A 585 -45.40 4.38 -5.32
N GLN A 586 -46.29 4.26 -4.34
CA GLN A 586 -47.23 3.13 -4.27
C GLN A 586 -48.34 3.38 -5.29
N LEU A 587 -48.23 2.74 -6.45
CA LEU A 587 -49.19 2.88 -7.55
C LEU A 587 -50.20 1.73 -7.54
N GLY A 588 -51.47 2.07 -7.77
CA GLY A 588 -52.52 1.12 -8.11
C GLY A 588 -52.47 0.68 -9.58
N PRO A 589 -53.30 -0.30 -10.00
CA PRO A 589 -53.25 -0.91 -11.33
C PRO A 589 -53.47 0.05 -12.52
N ASN A 590 -54.09 1.21 -12.29
CA ASN A 590 -54.45 2.18 -13.32
C ASN A 590 -53.72 3.53 -13.19
N ASP A 591 -52.82 3.66 -12.21
CA ASP A 591 -52.09 4.91 -12.02
C ASP A 591 -50.98 5.05 -13.08
N PRO A 592 -50.72 6.26 -13.60
CA PRO A 592 -49.62 6.47 -14.53
C PRO A 592 -48.27 6.16 -13.85
N PRO A 593 -47.27 5.66 -14.62
CA PRO A 593 -45.95 5.36 -14.06
C PRO A 593 -45.27 6.65 -13.55
N ASP A 594 -44.66 6.55 -12.38
CA ASP A 594 -43.87 7.62 -11.77
C ASP A 594 -42.51 7.82 -12.48
N GLU A 595 -41.80 8.90 -12.12
CA GLU A 595 -40.49 9.26 -12.68
C GLU A 595 -39.47 8.12 -12.55
N ALA A 596 -39.41 7.47 -11.39
CA ALA A 596 -38.45 6.39 -11.11
C ALA A 596 -38.67 5.19 -12.04
N ARG A 597 -39.94 4.77 -12.23
CA ARG A 597 -40.33 3.70 -13.16
C ARG A 597 -40.00 4.10 -14.59
N LEU A 598 -40.36 5.30 -15.02
CA LEU A 598 -40.10 5.77 -16.38
C LEU A 598 -38.60 5.79 -16.70
N ASN A 599 -37.80 6.35 -15.79
CA ASN A 599 -36.35 6.47 -15.97
C ASN A 599 -35.65 5.11 -15.95
N LEU A 600 -36.04 4.19 -15.05
CA LEU A 600 -35.48 2.83 -15.00
C LEU A 600 -35.80 2.03 -16.27
N ASN A 601 -37.07 2.01 -16.69
CA ASN A 601 -37.48 1.24 -17.87
C ASN A 601 -36.83 1.75 -19.16
N ARG A 602 -36.71 3.08 -19.31
CA ARG A 602 -35.98 3.67 -20.44
C ARG A 602 -34.50 3.32 -20.41
N ALA A 603 -33.87 3.29 -19.24
CA ALA A 603 -32.47 2.90 -19.11
C ALA A 603 -32.24 1.43 -19.48
N ILE A 604 -33.09 0.51 -19.01
CA ILE A 604 -33.03 -0.93 -19.35
C ILE A 604 -33.22 -1.12 -20.86
N ARG A 605 -34.21 -0.47 -21.45
CA ARG A 605 -34.44 -0.53 -22.90
C ARG A 605 -33.23 -0.05 -23.69
N LEU A 606 -32.68 1.12 -23.33
CA LEU A 606 -31.50 1.68 -23.99
C LEU A 606 -30.27 0.77 -23.86
N ALA A 607 -30.07 0.18 -22.67
CA ALA A 607 -28.98 -0.76 -22.42
C ALA A 607 -29.12 -2.07 -23.24
N ASN A 608 -30.32 -2.44 -23.67
CA ASN A 608 -30.53 -3.60 -24.53
C ASN A 608 -30.43 -3.25 -26.03
N GLU A 609 -30.71 -2.00 -26.42
CA GLU A 609 -30.73 -1.55 -27.82
C GLU A 609 -29.37 -1.07 -28.33
N LYS A 610 -28.53 -0.49 -27.46
CA LYS A 610 -27.23 0.05 -27.87
C LYS A 610 -26.17 -1.04 -27.89
N GLU A 611 -25.23 -0.94 -28.81
CA GLU A 611 -24.10 -1.88 -28.89
C GLU A 611 -23.01 -1.55 -27.87
N LYS A 612 -22.70 -0.26 -27.68
CA LYS A 612 -21.63 0.21 -26.79
C LYS A 612 -21.83 1.64 -26.34
N GLY A 613 -20.99 2.07 -25.41
CA GLY A 613 -20.92 3.45 -24.91
C GLY A 613 -21.60 3.65 -23.57
N ILE A 614 -21.50 4.86 -23.04
CA ILE A 614 -21.93 5.23 -21.70
C ILE A 614 -22.93 6.37 -21.83
N TYR A 615 -24.11 6.17 -21.24
CA TYR A 615 -25.27 7.03 -21.40
C TYR A 615 -25.85 7.41 -20.05
N VAL A 616 -26.51 8.55 -19.96
CA VAL A 616 -27.30 8.95 -18.80
C VAL A 616 -28.74 9.16 -19.26
N VAL A 617 -29.68 8.40 -18.69
CA VAL A 617 -31.11 8.54 -18.95
C VAL A 617 -31.75 9.22 -17.76
N PHE A 618 -32.38 10.37 -18.01
CA PHE A 618 -33.11 11.09 -16.98
C PHE A 618 -34.28 11.87 -17.59
N GLY A 619 -35.50 11.56 -17.11
CA GLY A 619 -36.72 12.03 -17.76
C GLY A 619 -36.76 11.54 -19.21
N GLU A 620 -37.05 12.45 -20.15
CA GLU A 620 -37.11 12.16 -21.59
C GLU A 620 -35.77 12.32 -22.32
N LYS A 621 -34.69 12.64 -21.59
CA LYS A 621 -33.39 12.94 -22.18
C LYS A 621 -32.44 11.76 -22.10
N ILE A 622 -31.67 11.58 -23.16
CA ILE A 622 -30.43 10.80 -23.18
C ILE A 622 -29.29 11.83 -23.20
N LEU A 623 -28.49 11.84 -22.14
CA LEU A 623 -27.46 12.84 -21.85
C LEU A 623 -26.08 12.18 -21.88
N SER A 624 -25.07 12.94 -22.29
CA SER A 624 -23.68 12.51 -22.20
C SER A 624 -23.24 12.41 -20.73
N PRO A 625 -22.42 11.42 -20.35
CA PRO A 625 -21.78 11.40 -19.04
C PRO A 625 -20.78 12.55 -18.85
N ILE A 626 -20.16 13.03 -19.94
CA ILE A 626 -19.22 14.15 -19.92
C ILE A 626 -19.97 15.47 -19.84
N ASN A 627 -19.46 16.39 -19.01
CA ASN A 627 -20.05 17.69 -18.73
C ASN A 627 -21.50 17.65 -18.24
N LEU A 628 -21.88 16.53 -17.62
CA LEU A 628 -23.19 16.38 -16.98
C LEU A 628 -23.27 17.34 -15.78
N LYS A 629 -24.35 18.11 -15.70
CA LYS A 629 -24.60 19.06 -14.60
C LYS A 629 -25.99 18.88 -14.03
N PHE A 630 -26.09 18.77 -12.71
CA PHE A 630 -27.36 18.81 -11.98
C PHE A 630 -27.72 20.26 -11.65
N LEU A 631 -28.87 20.74 -12.17
CA LEU A 631 -29.31 22.13 -11.99
C LEU A 631 -30.31 22.29 -10.85
N ARG A 632 -31.30 21.38 -10.78
CA ARG A 632 -32.41 21.44 -9.83
C ARG A 632 -33.22 20.13 -9.84
N PRO A 633 -33.90 19.78 -8.74
CA PRO A 633 -34.69 18.55 -8.65
C PRO A 633 -36.02 18.68 -9.42
N THR A 634 -35.95 18.54 -10.75
CA THR A 634 -37.09 18.59 -11.68
C THR A 634 -36.94 17.50 -12.73
N LEU A 635 -38.00 17.17 -13.50
CA LEU A 635 -37.95 16.21 -14.62
C LEU A 635 -36.88 16.52 -15.69
N TYR A 636 -36.37 17.76 -15.71
CA TYR A 636 -35.29 18.23 -16.58
C TYR A 636 -34.05 18.66 -15.78
N GLY A 637 -33.84 18.03 -14.63
CA GLY A 637 -32.83 18.44 -13.65
C GLY A 637 -31.39 18.33 -14.14
N PHE A 638 -31.13 17.48 -15.12
CA PHE A 638 -29.82 17.34 -15.75
C PHE A 638 -29.73 17.98 -17.13
N THR A 639 -28.54 18.51 -17.42
CA THR A 639 -28.13 19.03 -18.73
C THR A 639 -26.66 18.72 -18.99
N ASN A 640 -26.22 18.80 -20.25
CA ASN A 640 -24.81 18.80 -20.60
C ASN A 640 -24.36 20.22 -20.88
N TRP A 641 -23.40 20.72 -20.10
CA TRP A 641 -22.79 22.04 -20.34
C TRP A 641 -21.68 21.92 -21.38
N ASN A 642 -21.46 22.98 -22.17
CA ASN A 642 -20.29 23.10 -23.05
C ASN A 642 -20.13 21.98 -24.08
N THR A 643 -21.19 21.23 -24.36
CA THR A 643 -21.14 20.07 -25.26
C THR A 643 -21.80 20.43 -26.58
N GLY A 644 -21.01 20.46 -27.66
CA GLY A 644 -21.55 20.62 -29.02
C GLY A 644 -22.35 19.40 -29.46
N GLU A 645 -21.69 18.24 -29.49
CA GLU A 645 -22.31 16.93 -29.72
C GLU A 645 -22.12 16.02 -28.50
N PRO A 646 -23.14 15.27 -28.05
CA PRO A 646 -23.01 14.36 -26.91
C PRO A 646 -21.93 13.28 -27.11
N LEU A 647 -21.03 13.15 -26.13
CA LEU A 647 -20.00 12.11 -26.13
C LEU A 647 -20.49 10.87 -25.37
N PHE A 648 -20.64 9.75 -26.06
CA PHE A 648 -21.08 8.48 -25.46
C PHE A 648 -20.04 7.37 -25.55
N ALA A 649 -19.05 7.46 -26.43
CA ALA A 649 -17.97 6.49 -26.55
C ALA A 649 -16.64 7.22 -26.78
N GLY A 650 -15.54 6.51 -26.61
CA GLY A 650 -14.19 7.08 -26.69
C GLY A 650 -13.13 6.04 -26.35
N ALA A 651 -11.93 6.50 -26.00
CA ALA A 651 -10.88 5.65 -25.44
C ALA A 651 -11.05 5.60 -23.91
N GLY A 652 -11.25 4.39 -23.36
CA GLY A 652 -11.24 4.19 -21.91
C GLY A 652 -9.82 4.14 -21.38
N LEU A 653 -9.61 4.64 -20.17
CA LEU A 653 -8.32 4.60 -19.47
C LEU A 653 -8.04 3.21 -18.86
N LEU A 654 -9.08 2.46 -18.49
CA LEU A 654 -8.92 1.19 -17.81
C LEU A 654 -8.69 0.06 -18.82
N SER A 655 -7.49 -0.52 -18.83
CA SER A 655 -7.18 -1.73 -19.61
C SER A 655 -7.40 -3.00 -18.79
N GLY A 656 -7.92 -4.07 -19.42
CA GLY A 656 -7.94 -5.40 -18.79
C GLY A 656 -8.95 -5.54 -17.65
N TYR A 657 -10.26 -5.56 -17.97
CA TYR A 657 -11.35 -5.60 -16.98
C TYR A 657 -11.31 -6.79 -15.99
N GLY A 658 -10.55 -7.86 -16.28
CA GLY A 658 -10.41 -9.03 -15.42
C GLY A 658 -9.52 -8.83 -14.18
N ASP A 659 -8.65 -7.81 -14.17
CA ASP A 659 -7.57 -7.66 -13.17
C ASP A 659 -7.86 -6.58 -12.12
N THR A 660 -9.12 -6.18 -11.97
CA THR A 660 -9.53 -5.14 -11.01
C THR A 660 -9.60 -5.68 -9.57
N ASP A 661 -8.96 -4.99 -8.62
CA ASP A 661 -9.05 -5.27 -7.18
C ASP A 661 -9.75 -4.12 -6.45
N ARG A 662 -10.89 -4.42 -5.83
CA ARG A 662 -11.72 -3.44 -5.11
C ARG A 662 -10.95 -2.72 -4.00
N TYR A 663 -10.13 -3.42 -3.23
CA TYR A 663 -9.44 -2.83 -2.08
C TYR A 663 -8.29 -1.92 -2.53
N VAL A 664 -7.56 -2.35 -3.56
CA VAL A 664 -6.48 -1.53 -4.15
C VAL A 664 -7.07 -0.25 -4.74
N MET A 665 -8.12 -0.34 -5.55
CA MET A 665 -8.77 0.83 -6.13
C MET A 665 -9.33 1.78 -5.06
N ALA A 666 -9.93 1.25 -3.99
CA ALA A 666 -10.42 2.07 -2.88
C ALA A 666 -9.29 2.86 -2.21
N GLN A 667 -8.14 2.23 -1.99
CA GLN A 667 -6.98 2.89 -1.41
C GLN A 667 -6.42 3.97 -2.34
N VAL A 668 -6.30 3.69 -3.65
CA VAL A 668 -5.80 4.65 -4.64
C VAL A 668 -6.74 5.85 -4.76
N LEU A 669 -8.05 5.63 -4.85
CA LEU A 669 -9.04 6.71 -4.91
C LEU A 669 -9.05 7.53 -3.61
N SER A 670 -8.86 6.89 -2.45
CA SER A 670 -8.74 7.60 -1.17
C SER A 670 -7.48 8.46 -1.11
N GLU A 671 -6.35 7.94 -1.59
CA GLU A 671 -5.10 8.71 -1.67
C GLU A 671 -5.22 9.88 -2.65
N ALA A 672 -5.86 9.67 -3.80
CA ALA A 672 -6.16 10.73 -4.75
C ALA A 672 -7.04 11.81 -4.11
N ALA A 673 -8.06 11.42 -3.33
CA ALA A 673 -8.94 12.35 -2.61
C ALA A 673 -8.16 13.19 -1.58
N ASP A 674 -7.23 12.59 -0.83
CA ASP A 674 -6.41 13.28 0.17
C ASP A 674 -5.47 14.33 -0.46
N ARG A 675 -5.05 14.12 -1.72
CA ARG A 675 -4.13 15.00 -2.46
C ARG A 675 -4.82 16.14 -3.23
N MET A 676 -6.15 16.06 -3.40
CA MET A 676 -6.91 17.00 -4.22
C MET A 676 -7.74 17.97 -3.37
N HIS A 677 -7.77 19.24 -3.77
CA HIS A 677 -8.71 20.22 -3.24
C HIS A 677 -9.49 20.91 -4.35
N LEU A 678 -10.82 20.84 -4.27
CA LEU A 678 -11.74 21.58 -5.15
C LEU A 678 -12.18 22.86 -4.44
N CYS A 679 -11.99 24.01 -5.08
CA CYS A 679 -12.31 25.30 -4.51
C CYS A 679 -13.01 26.22 -5.52
N ARG A 680 -14.21 26.67 -5.16
CA ARG A 680 -14.89 27.76 -5.86
C ARG A 680 -14.29 29.10 -5.46
N ILE A 681 -13.84 29.90 -6.43
CA ILE A 681 -13.31 31.23 -6.14
C ILE A 681 -14.43 32.22 -5.83
N TYR A 682 -14.29 32.95 -4.71
CA TYR A 682 -15.23 33.98 -4.28
C TYR A 682 -14.51 35.24 -3.78
N PRO A 683 -15.17 36.42 -3.77
CA PRO A 683 -14.54 37.65 -3.28
C PRO A 683 -14.20 37.51 -1.79
N GLY A 684 -12.95 37.76 -1.43
CA GLY A 684 -12.47 37.67 -0.04
C GLY A 684 -11.86 36.31 0.34
N ILE A 685 -11.80 35.34 -0.58
CA ILE A 685 -11.00 34.13 -0.36
C ILE A 685 -9.53 34.51 -0.15
N ARG A 686 -8.91 33.97 0.90
CA ARG A 686 -7.50 34.27 1.21
C ARG A 686 -6.59 33.15 0.71
N ALA A 687 -5.55 33.53 -0.02
CA ALA A 687 -4.61 32.58 -0.60
C ALA A 687 -3.72 31.92 0.45
N ASP A 688 -3.45 32.58 1.59
CA ASP A 688 -2.69 31.99 2.69
C ASP A 688 -3.36 30.75 3.30
N ARG A 689 -4.71 30.70 3.30
CA ARG A 689 -5.46 29.53 3.74
C ARG A 689 -5.36 28.37 2.77
N LEU A 690 -5.42 28.65 1.47
CA LEU A 690 -5.22 27.64 0.43
C LEU A 690 -3.77 27.12 0.42
N LEU A 691 -2.79 27.99 0.67
CA LEU A 691 -1.38 27.61 0.82
C LEU A 691 -1.14 26.67 2.00
N ALA A 692 -1.87 26.84 3.11
CA ALA A 692 -1.75 25.95 4.26
C ALA A 692 -2.17 24.50 3.94
N LEU A 693 -3.04 24.29 2.93
CA LEU A 693 -3.40 22.94 2.47
C LEU A 693 -2.22 22.22 1.81
N LEU A 694 -1.32 22.97 1.15
CA LEU A 694 -0.09 22.41 0.59
C LEU A 694 0.80 21.77 1.67
N ASP A 695 0.82 22.36 2.86
CA ASP A 695 1.59 21.83 3.99
C ASP A 695 0.97 20.55 4.59
N HIS A 696 -0.26 20.21 4.19
CA HIS A 696 -1.00 19.02 4.60
C HIS A 696 -1.11 17.97 3.49
N GLY A 697 -0.30 18.08 2.44
CA GLY A 697 -0.21 17.05 1.38
C GLY A 697 -1.14 17.25 0.19
N VAL A 698 -1.91 18.35 0.14
CA VAL A 698 -2.66 18.71 -1.08
C VAL A 698 -1.67 19.23 -2.12
N ASP A 699 -1.67 18.63 -3.29
CA ASP A 699 -0.82 19.06 -4.41
C ASP A 699 -1.59 19.18 -5.73
N ARG A 700 -2.89 18.86 -5.76
CA ARG A 700 -3.77 19.11 -6.90
C ARG A 700 -4.91 20.03 -6.50
N PHE A 701 -5.08 21.14 -7.21
CA PHE A 701 -6.21 22.05 -7.04
C PHE A 701 -7.10 22.05 -8.27
N ILE A 702 -8.41 21.95 -8.07
CA ILE A 702 -9.42 22.29 -9.07
C ILE A 702 -10.05 23.63 -8.66
N LEU A 703 -9.79 24.68 -9.43
CA LEU A 703 -10.26 26.04 -9.16
C LEU A 703 -11.43 26.38 -10.07
N GLU A 704 -12.60 26.63 -9.49
CA GLU A 704 -13.73 27.17 -10.27
C GLU A 704 -13.60 28.69 -10.37
N LEU A 705 -13.22 29.16 -11.54
CA LEU A 705 -12.97 30.55 -11.86
C LEU A 705 -14.24 31.25 -12.39
N TYR A 706 -14.19 32.57 -12.50
CA TYR A 706 -15.28 33.34 -13.10
C TYR A 706 -15.22 33.31 -14.62
N GLU A 707 -16.36 33.07 -15.26
CA GLU A 707 -16.56 33.14 -16.71
C GLU A 707 -15.44 32.41 -17.49
N LYS A 708 -14.68 33.13 -18.32
CA LYS A 708 -13.58 32.59 -19.13
C LYS A 708 -12.27 32.43 -18.34
N GLY A 709 -12.33 32.03 -17.08
CA GLY A 709 -11.14 31.76 -16.28
C GLY A 709 -10.50 32.98 -15.63
N THR A 710 -11.27 33.94 -15.14
CA THR A 710 -10.73 35.12 -14.43
C THR A 710 -10.71 34.91 -12.91
N GLY A 711 -9.72 35.53 -12.25
CA GLY A 711 -9.54 35.47 -10.79
C GLY A 711 -8.74 36.67 -10.25
N ASN A 712 -8.72 36.84 -8.93
CA ASN A 712 -8.00 37.94 -8.29
C ASN A 712 -6.48 37.71 -8.35
N MET A 713 -5.78 38.53 -9.14
CA MET A 713 -4.32 38.50 -9.31
C MET A 713 -3.64 39.77 -8.75
N LYS A 714 -4.34 40.57 -7.94
CA LYS A 714 -3.81 41.80 -7.34
C LYS A 714 -2.96 41.48 -6.12
N GLU A 715 -1.74 42.02 -6.05
CA GLU A 715 -0.82 41.86 -4.90
C GLU A 715 -1.53 42.18 -3.57
N SER A 716 -1.90 41.14 -2.84
CA SER A 716 -2.65 41.17 -1.58
C SER A 716 -2.76 39.74 -1.02
N PRO A 717 -3.12 39.56 0.26
CA PRO A 717 -3.39 38.24 0.83
C PRO A 717 -4.55 37.46 0.16
N TYR A 718 -5.35 38.14 -0.66
CA TYR A 718 -6.49 37.59 -1.40
C TYR A 718 -6.14 37.22 -2.85
N SER A 719 -4.86 37.35 -3.22
CA SER A 719 -4.37 37.08 -4.57
C SER A 719 -4.14 35.61 -4.81
N LEU A 720 -4.71 35.05 -5.86
CA LEU A 720 -4.35 33.70 -6.32
C LEU A 720 -2.91 33.62 -6.83
N LYS A 721 -2.27 34.76 -7.14
CA LYS A 721 -0.89 34.80 -7.62
C LYS A 721 0.09 34.14 -6.65
N SER A 722 -0.02 34.41 -5.35
CA SER A 722 0.87 33.81 -4.35
C SER A 722 0.63 32.31 -4.21
N LEU A 723 -0.62 31.86 -4.33
CA LEU A 723 -0.99 30.46 -4.34
C LEU A 723 -0.34 29.73 -5.53
N LEU A 724 -0.50 30.25 -6.74
CA LEU A 724 0.05 29.66 -7.97
C LEU A 724 1.58 29.58 -7.92
N ILE A 725 2.26 30.69 -7.59
CA ILE A 725 3.73 30.74 -7.56
C ILE A 725 4.31 29.78 -6.52
N GLN A 726 3.78 29.79 -5.29
CA GLN A 726 4.32 28.96 -4.22
C GLN A 726 3.92 27.50 -4.39
N GLY A 727 2.68 27.24 -4.83
CA GLY A 727 2.21 25.89 -5.17
C GLY A 727 3.07 25.28 -6.25
N ARG A 728 3.32 25.99 -7.35
CA ARG A 728 4.19 25.50 -8.43
C ARG A 728 5.60 25.17 -7.94
N LYS A 729 6.17 25.99 -7.05
CA LYS A 729 7.49 25.70 -6.44
C LYS A 729 7.47 24.41 -5.60
N LYS A 730 6.32 24.02 -5.07
CA LYS A 730 6.10 22.78 -4.32
C LYS A 730 5.59 21.63 -5.21
N GLY A 731 5.58 21.80 -6.54
CA GLY A 731 5.11 20.78 -7.48
C GLY A 731 3.58 20.68 -7.63
N CYS A 732 2.81 21.62 -7.07
CA CYS A 732 1.36 21.59 -7.13
C CYS A 732 0.81 22.01 -8.50
N LYS A 733 -0.23 21.31 -8.98
CA LYS A 733 -0.97 21.62 -10.22
C LYS A 733 -2.31 22.29 -9.94
N PHE A 734 -2.70 23.21 -10.83
CA PHE A 734 -3.90 24.04 -10.71
C PHE A 734 -4.78 23.91 -11.95
N TYR A 735 -5.69 22.95 -11.94
CA TYR A 735 -6.69 22.73 -12.98
C TYR A 735 -7.83 23.73 -12.83
N CYS A 736 -8.16 24.46 -13.89
CA CYS A 736 -9.09 25.58 -13.82
C CYS A 736 -10.33 25.33 -14.67
N THR A 737 -11.49 25.36 -14.01
CA THR A 737 -12.83 25.23 -14.61
C THR A 737 -13.63 26.52 -14.41
N SER A 738 -14.85 26.58 -14.95
CA SER A 738 -15.74 27.73 -14.84
C SER A 738 -16.90 27.44 -13.87
N GLN A 739 -17.30 28.46 -13.12
CA GLN A 739 -18.52 28.44 -12.30
C GLN A 739 -19.81 28.49 -13.13
N GLN A 740 -19.71 28.74 -14.43
CA GLN A 740 -20.83 28.92 -15.37
C GLN A 740 -20.58 28.14 -16.65
N GLU A 741 -21.65 27.89 -17.41
CA GLU A 741 -21.53 27.34 -18.77
C GLU A 741 -20.69 28.30 -19.64
N GLY A 742 -19.60 27.77 -20.18
CA GLY A 742 -18.58 28.48 -20.93
C GLY A 742 -17.27 27.71 -21.00
N ILE A 743 -16.41 28.12 -21.93
CA ILE A 743 -15.08 27.55 -22.13
C ILE A 743 -14.06 28.40 -21.35
N VAL A 744 -13.23 27.74 -20.54
CA VAL A 744 -12.09 28.38 -19.88
C VAL A 744 -10.96 28.48 -20.88
N ASP A 745 -10.78 29.67 -21.45
CA ASP A 745 -9.62 30.02 -22.25
C ASP A 745 -8.84 31.16 -21.57
N PHE A 746 -7.53 30.99 -21.40
CA PHE A 746 -6.70 32.03 -20.77
C PHE A 746 -6.23 33.12 -21.76
N THR A 747 -6.87 33.22 -22.93
CA THR A 747 -6.44 34.14 -24.00
C THR A 747 -7.15 35.49 -23.93
N GLY A 748 -8.40 35.52 -23.45
CA GLY A 748 -9.28 36.68 -23.52
C GLY A 748 -8.99 37.82 -22.54
N TYR A 749 -8.55 37.53 -21.32
CA TYR A 749 -8.42 38.54 -20.24
C TYR A 749 -7.00 38.65 -19.68
N SER A 750 -6.61 39.86 -19.26
CA SER A 750 -5.26 40.09 -18.70
C SER A 750 -5.00 39.33 -17.40
N THR A 751 -6.02 39.12 -16.57
CA THR A 751 -5.92 38.36 -15.32
C THR A 751 -5.77 36.86 -15.62
N SER A 752 -6.54 36.31 -16.55
CA SER A 752 -6.43 34.93 -17.02
C SER A 752 -5.07 34.63 -17.64
N ARG A 753 -4.54 35.53 -18.50
CA ARG A 753 -3.17 35.42 -19.03
C ARG A 753 -2.11 35.40 -17.92
N ARG A 754 -2.32 36.17 -16.84
CA ARG A 754 -1.42 36.13 -15.67
C ARG A 754 -1.53 34.80 -14.95
N MET A 755 -2.73 34.26 -14.73
CA MET A 755 -2.90 32.93 -14.12
C MET A 755 -2.15 31.86 -14.92
N TRP A 756 -2.31 31.86 -16.25
CA TRP A 756 -1.60 30.93 -17.13
C TRP A 756 -0.07 31.03 -16.99
N ARG A 757 0.47 32.26 -17.00
CA ARG A 757 1.91 32.49 -16.82
C ARG A 757 2.44 31.95 -15.49
N GLU A 758 1.63 31.99 -14.44
CA GLU A 758 2.00 31.48 -13.12
C GLU A 758 1.75 29.96 -12.97
N GLY A 759 1.30 29.27 -14.03
CA GLY A 759 1.18 27.81 -14.06
C GLY A 759 -0.24 27.26 -13.86
N ALA A 760 -1.27 28.09 -13.97
CA ALA A 760 -2.64 27.59 -14.04
C ALA A 760 -2.91 26.86 -15.37
N ILE A 761 -3.68 25.78 -15.33
CA ILE A 761 -3.98 24.91 -16.47
C ILE A 761 -5.47 25.07 -16.82
N PRO A 762 -5.83 25.60 -18.00
CA PRO A 762 -7.23 25.69 -18.40
C PRO A 762 -7.76 24.30 -18.80
N MET A 763 -8.92 23.91 -18.26
CA MET A 763 -9.57 22.63 -18.59
C MET A 763 -10.62 22.77 -19.71
N GLY A 764 -10.49 23.81 -20.53
CA GLY A 764 -11.27 23.99 -21.75
C GLY A 764 -12.78 23.96 -21.52
N SER A 765 -13.44 23.01 -22.18
CA SER A 765 -14.89 22.81 -22.13
C SER A 765 -15.36 22.02 -20.90
N LEU A 766 -14.44 21.40 -20.15
CA LEU A 766 -14.81 20.46 -19.10
C LEU A 766 -15.45 21.13 -17.88
N THR A 767 -16.53 20.55 -17.36
CA THR A 767 -17.12 20.95 -16.08
C THR A 767 -16.23 20.53 -14.90
N THR A 768 -16.40 21.19 -13.76
CA THR A 768 -15.67 20.86 -12.52
C THR A 768 -15.83 19.39 -12.13
N GLU A 769 -17.04 18.84 -12.23
CA GLU A 769 -17.31 17.44 -11.91
C GLU A 769 -16.60 16.48 -12.86
N THR A 770 -16.55 16.84 -14.15
CA THR A 770 -15.86 16.04 -15.17
C THR A 770 -14.35 16.04 -14.98
N VAL A 771 -13.76 17.18 -14.58
CA VAL A 771 -12.33 17.28 -14.26
C VAL A 771 -11.99 16.51 -12.99
N ALA A 772 -12.82 16.61 -11.94
CA ALA A 772 -12.64 15.84 -10.72
C ALA A 772 -12.69 14.33 -11.03
N ALA A 773 -13.66 13.90 -11.84
CA ALA A 773 -13.79 12.53 -12.30
C ALA A 773 -12.59 12.07 -13.15
N LEU A 774 -12.08 12.92 -14.05
CA LEU A 774 -10.87 12.64 -14.84
C LEU A 774 -9.66 12.43 -13.94
N TYR A 775 -9.47 13.28 -12.93
CA TYR A 775 -8.39 13.13 -11.97
C TYR A 775 -8.45 11.80 -11.22
N PHE A 776 -9.63 11.40 -10.73
CA PHE A 776 -9.80 10.10 -10.07
C PHE A 776 -9.58 8.93 -11.03
N ALA A 777 -10.08 9.02 -12.27
CA ALA A 777 -9.88 7.99 -13.27
C ALA A 777 -8.41 7.83 -13.65
N ALA A 778 -7.71 8.94 -13.89
CA ALA A 778 -6.29 8.95 -14.22
C ALA A 778 -5.45 8.41 -13.05
N SER A 779 -5.79 8.76 -11.81
CA SER A 779 -5.10 8.27 -10.60
C SER A 779 -5.16 6.75 -10.44
N LEU A 780 -6.18 6.09 -11.00
CA LEU A 780 -6.32 4.63 -10.96
C LEU A 780 -5.40 3.90 -11.94
N VAL A 781 -4.91 4.58 -12.98
CA VAL A 781 -4.22 3.95 -14.12
C VAL A 781 -2.79 4.45 -14.31
N CYS A 782 -2.41 5.58 -13.70
CA CYS A 782 -1.06 6.12 -13.80
C CYS A 782 -0.10 5.46 -12.82
N ASP A 783 1.15 5.27 -13.25
CA ASP A 783 2.24 4.76 -12.41
C ASP A 783 3.11 5.89 -11.83
N SER A 784 2.96 7.12 -12.33
CA SER A 784 3.71 8.31 -11.90
C SER A 784 2.86 9.59 -11.91
N ASP A 785 3.32 10.60 -11.15
CA ASP A 785 2.69 11.93 -11.14
C ASP A 785 2.85 12.64 -12.50
N GLU A 786 3.93 12.39 -13.23
CA GLU A 786 4.13 12.91 -14.58
C GLU A 786 3.12 12.34 -15.58
N GLU A 787 2.87 11.03 -15.51
CA GLU A 787 1.86 10.37 -16.34
C GLU A 787 0.45 10.82 -15.97
N LEU A 788 0.15 10.94 -14.68
CA LEU A 788 -1.11 11.50 -14.19
C LEU A 788 -1.39 12.88 -14.79
N ASP A 789 -0.40 13.77 -14.72
CA ASP A 789 -0.51 15.11 -15.24
C ASP A 789 -0.65 15.11 -16.77
N GLN A 790 0.08 14.23 -17.48
CA GLN A 790 -0.04 14.09 -18.93
C GLN A 790 -1.43 13.61 -19.36
N ILE A 791 -2.01 12.64 -18.66
CA ILE A 791 -3.38 12.15 -18.93
C ILE A 791 -4.39 13.28 -18.71
N ILE A 792 -4.29 14.01 -17.59
CA ILE A 792 -5.24 15.09 -17.28
C ILE A 792 -5.11 16.24 -18.28
N GLU A 793 -3.89 16.68 -18.58
CA GLU A 793 -3.65 17.81 -19.48
C GLU A 793 -4.06 17.48 -20.93
N SER A 794 -3.80 16.26 -21.41
CA SER A 794 -4.17 15.83 -22.77
C SER A 794 -5.69 15.70 -22.97
N ASN A 795 -6.43 15.30 -21.93
CA ASN A 795 -7.89 15.21 -21.97
C ASN A 795 -8.59 16.53 -21.55
N GLY A 796 -7.86 17.44 -20.93
CA GLY A 796 -8.36 18.76 -20.49
C GLY A 796 -8.45 19.81 -21.58
N THR A 797 -7.80 19.60 -22.74
CA THR A 797 -7.81 20.54 -23.87
C THR A 797 -8.85 20.23 -24.95
N VAL A 798 -9.79 19.32 -24.68
CA VAL A 798 -10.85 18.89 -25.61
C VAL A 798 -11.93 19.96 -25.82
#